data_AF-A0A2T0SRZ6-F1
#
_entry.id   AF-A0A2T0SRZ6-F1
#
_cell.length_a   1.000
_cell.length_b   1.000
_cell.length_c   1.000
_cell.angle_alpha   90.00
_cell.angle_beta   90.00
_cell.angle_gamma   90.00
#
_symmetry.space_group_name_H-M   'P 1'
#
loop_
_entity.id
_entity.type
_entity.pdbx_description
1 polymer ?
#
loop_
_entity_poly.entity_id
_entity_poly.type
_entity_poly.pdbx_seq_one_letter_code
_entity_poly.pdbx_strand_id
1 'polypeptide(L)'
;MEPAADAEPVLRLDAVAPVSDLATYTGPAGTTVIAAACGNGRVELRDAETGAELGSLSGHAAPVTRVAANGRYLMSAGDHQPLRTWNSATSEEHSRIDVHDVVLDVVLFGSPTTSRFAVVTGAGELRLGSVGAPGLVLAPESGVTAVAATDTGLVAAHAAGLTVRSGDTARHLDGSAGIRLLAAAGDRLVTCGADDALVVRDLGSGRKLRRLDGHTTAVTALEWVPLVDGGLVASASRGGTIRLWDPDTGEQVEVLVPVGHARALAHFTGSDGGTRLVSAGDEGTIEVWDLGHLRSTRLGPVLTRGFGDRTATVDLLDRDAFVSTAAELLRPASTTDSDVGPNVLTVEGPWGSGKSTLLELVKARLTTTVRAGPGRRLRVWQADSLLRRPPTRAPSDDVPLTASVVATFNPWRHQSSEQVWAGLAKCVTDAVEDALLPDVDGRERHWFTRNTTRIDRRHTQRELWKRIRSPFLAVGVLGLGLAVVAQLAKLPIPLPWLIAVPAAPLVVGLLHTAKRYCWDRASAFLPGELFAGPVSAAAASAQPVADPYYNARSGYLYLAQHDVTELLHDLEQHGLQLVVFVDDLDRCTPKTTAEVFEAINVFLSESLPRTRFVLGLDPVVVASHVDRAYRELADAEVVAHPDDPSPGWTFLRKLVQLPIRLPRTTADDVTRVLDSHLGPVHHPGPTTPTANARPATATAAVPATISAEPGPARPLPRPAVEAAVVAIERHADVRAYLHRRLTAQPEQSIREEKRLVNVWQFYLRVLVGTTDVRQACHLVTIAELVTRWPAHQHVLRKHLTAFAEAQDDDLAWGTAVARAGLKHAGAAADLRELLRDCDARAVAALAKRLL
;
A
#
# COMPACT_ATOMS: atom_id res chain seq x y z
N MET A 1 8.12 3.22 8.96
CA MET A 1 7.03 4.09 9.40
C MET A 1 7.71 5.33 9.95
N GLU A 2 7.94 6.33 9.11
CA GLU A 2 8.42 7.64 9.58
C GLU A 2 7.38 8.22 10.55
N PRO A 3 7.79 8.94 11.61
CA PRO A 3 6.84 9.62 12.48
C PRO A 3 6.10 10.66 11.63
N ALA A 4 4.76 10.60 11.64
CA ALA A 4 3.94 11.69 11.12
C ALA A 4 4.37 12.98 11.83
N ALA A 5 4.58 14.06 11.08
CA ALA A 5 4.80 15.37 11.68
C ALA A 5 3.64 15.66 12.64
N ASP A 6 3.92 15.96 13.90
CA ASP A 6 2.92 16.32 14.89
C ASP A 6 2.11 17.51 14.34
N ALA A 7 0.83 17.30 14.04
CA ALA A 7 -0.04 18.39 13.62
C ALA A 7 -0.09 19.43 14.75
N GLU A 8 0.11 20.70 14.44
CA GLU A 8 0.01 21.80 15.41
C GLU A 8 -1.37 22.47 15.32
N PRO A 9 -1.92 22.98 16.45
CA PRO A 9 -3.17 23.72 16.43
C PRO A 9 -2.98 25.08 15.75
N VAL A 10 -3.96 25.48 14.95
CA VAL A 10 -3.97 26.76 14.24
C VAL A 10 -4.27 27.93 15.17
N LEU A 11 -4.93 27.66 16.30
CA LEU A 11 -5.21 28.64 17.34
C LEU A 11 -5.08 28.00 18.72
N ARG A 12 -4.46 28.74 19.66
CA ARG A 12 -4.43 28.40 21.09
C ARG A 12 -4.94 29.59 21.89
N LEU A 13 -5.88 29.33 22.80
CA LEU A 13 -6.53 30.34 23.63
C LEU A 13 -6.46 29.91 25.09
N ASP A 14 -6.07 30.82 25.97
CA ASP A 14 -6.08 30.58 27.41
C ASP A 14 -7.43 30.99 27.99
N ALA A 15 -8.18 30.02 28.51
CA ALA A 15 -9.38 30.23 29.32
C ALA A 15 -8.99 30.62 30.75
N VAL A 16 -9.87 31.34 31.44
CA VAL A 16 -9.59 31.86 32.79
C VAL A 16 -9.68 30.76 33.86
N ALA A 17 -10.24 29.60 33.52
CA ALA A 17 -10.40 28.46 34.39
C ALA A 17 -10.42 27.13 33.60
N PRO A 18 -10.28 25.98 34.28
CA PRO A 18 -10.46 24.66 33.67
C PRO A 18 -11.77 24.56 32.88
N VAL A 19 -11.71 23.97 31.68
CA VAL A 19 -12.87 23.81 30.79
C VAL A 19 -13.42 22.39 30.90
N SER A 20 -14.68 22.28 31.31
CA SER A 20 -15.36 21.01 31.56
C SER A 20 -16.10 20.47 30.32
N ASP A 21 -16.54 21.35 29.43
CA ASP A 21 -17.34 21.03 28.24
C ASP A 21 -17.25 22.16 27.20
N LEU A 22 -17.53 21.85 25.93
CA LEU A 22 -17.46 22.77 24.80
C LEU A 22 -18.69 22.67 23.91
N ALA A 23 -19.16 23.82 23.42
CA ALA A 23 -20.13 23.87 22.34
C ALA A 23 -19.76 24.96 21.34
N THR A 24 -20.15 24.77 20.09
CA THR A 24 -19.97 25.74 19.02
C THR A 24 -21.32 26.10 18.41
N TYR A 25 -21.48 27.35 18.00
CA TYR A 25 -22.66 27.79 17.27
C TYR A 25 -22.36 28.98 16.36
N THR A 26 -23.22 29.20 15.38
CA THR A 26 -23.16 30.39 14.52
C THR A 26 -24.04 31.48 15.10
N GLY A 27 -23.45 32.61 15.44
CA GLY A 27 -24.14 33.81 15.94
C GLY A 27 -24.84 34.61 14.83
N PRO A 28 -25.55 35.69 15.19
CA PRO A 28 -26.42 36.46 14.29
C PRO A 28 -25.73 37.13 13.12
N ALA A 29 -24.43 37.41 13.25
CA ALA A 29 -23.60 38.04 12.21
C ALA A 29 -22.86 37.03 11.33
N GLY A 30 -23.15 35.73 11.45
CA GLY A 30 -22.38 34.66 10.80
C GLY A 30 -21.07 34.32 11.52
N THR A 31 -20.77 35.01 12.61
CA THR A 31 -19.61 34.72 13.48
C THR A 31 -19.77 33.36 14.14
N THR A 32 -18.76 32.51 14.02
CA THR A 32 -18.73 31.24 14.75
C THR A 32 -18.19 31.46 16.16
N VAL A 33 -18.93 30.99 17.16
CA VAL A 33 -18.63 31.19 18.58
C VAL A 33 -18.30 29.87 19.24
N ILE A 34 -17.21 29.83 20.00
CA ILE A 34 -16.86 28.76 20.95
C ILE A 34 -17.41 29.17 22.32
N ALA A 35 -18.27 28.33 22.90
CA ALA A 35 -18.76 28.46 24.26
C ALA A 35 -18.07 27.41 25.14
N ALA A 36 -17.29 27.86 26.11
CA ALA A 36 -16.55 27.00 27.03
C ALA A 36 -17.18 27.01 28.43
N ALA A 37 -17.57 25.85 28.94
CA ALA A 37 -18.06 25.70 30.31
C ALA A 37 -16.88 25.73 31.29
N CYS A 38 -16.82 26.75 32.14
CA CYS A 38 -15.65 26.99 32.97
C CYS A 38 -15.89 26.66 34.45
N GLY A 39 -14.83 26.21 35.11
CA GLY A 39 -14.80 25.89 36.54
C GLY A 39 -15.12 27.07 37.49
N ASN A 40 -15.08 28.31 36.98
CA ASN A 40 -15.41 29.53 37.71
C ASN A 40 -16.92 29.85 37.76
N GLY A 41 -17.78 28.96 37.24
CA GLY A 41 -19.23 29.16 37.21
C GLY A 41 -19.72 30.08 36.09
N ARG A 42 -18.89 30.30 35.07
CA ARG A 42 -19.23 31.07 33.86
C ARG A 42 -19.15 30.21 32.62
N VAL A 43 -19.81 30.66 31.56
CA VAL A 43 -19.54 30.19 30.20
C VAL A 43 -18.79 31.28 29.46
N GLU A 44 -17.56 31.02 29.06
CA GLU A 44 -16.75 31.95 28.28
C GLU A 44 -17.11 31.83 26.80
N LEU A 45 -17.31 32.97 26.13
CA LEU A 45 -17.63 33.04 24.70
C LEU A 45 -16.45 33.64 23.94
N ARG A 46 -15.95 32.91 22.96
CA ARG A 46 -14.84 33.34 22.10
C ARG A 46 -15.19 33.21 20.63
N ASP A 47 -14.64 34.11 19.82
CA ASP A 47 -14.69 34.01 18.38
C ASP A 47 -13.82 32.83 17.92
N ALA A 48 -14.40 31.92 17.14
CA ALA A 48 -13.74 30.67 16.78
C ALA A 48 -12.63 30.85 15.73
N GLU A 49 -12.64 31.93 14.96
CA GLU A 49 -11.67 32.18 13.89
C GLU A 49 -10.52 33.09 14.36
N THR A 50 -10.85 34.10 15.15
CA THR A 50 -9.88 35.12 15.62
C THR A 50 -9.41 34.88 17.04
N GLY A 51 -10.15 34.09 17.84
CA GLY A 51 -9.86 33.88 19.25
C GLY A 51 -10.27 35.03 20.18
N ALA A 52 -10.86 36.09 19.63
CA ALA A 52 -11.25 37.26 20.40
C ALA A 52 -12.30 36.91 21.47
N GLU A 53 -12.17 37.52 22.65
CA GLU A 53 -13.17 37.39 23.72
C GLU A 53 -14.45 38.13 23.32
N LEU A 54 -15.57 37.41 23.26
CA LEU A 54 -16.89 37.97 22.94
C LEU A 54 -17.69 38.31 24.19
N GLY A 55 -17.36 37.66 25.32
CA GLY A 55 -17.94 37.93 26.63
C GLY A 55 -18.02 36.68 27.50
N SER A 56 -18.73 36.80 28.62
CA SER A 56 -18.98 35.67 29.54
C SER A 56 -20.41 35.67 30.05
N LEU A 57 -21.02 34.49 30.14
CA LEU A 57 -22.33 34.31 30.71
C LEU A 57 -22.19 33.94 32.19
N SER A 58 -22.72 34.80 33.06
CA SER A 58 -22.61 34.65 34.51
C SER A 58 -23.98 34.43 35.14
N GLY A 59 -24.05 33.50 36.08
CA GLY A 59 -25.30 33.24 36.84
C GLY A 59 -25.27 31.95 37.65
N HIS A 60 -24.41 30.99 37.32
CA HIS A 60 -24.20 29.80 38.14
C HIS A 60 -23.39 30.15 39.40
N ALA A 61 -23.78 29.59 40.54
CA ALA A 61 -23.11 29.81 41.83
C ALA A 61 -21.97 28.80 42.08
N ALA A 62 -21.78 27.86 41.16
CA ALA A 62 -20.81 26.76 41.21
C ALA A 62 -20.34 26.47 39.77
N PRO A 63 -19.32 25.61 39.57
CA PRO A 63 -18.77 25.30 38.26
C PRO A 63 -19.85 24.91 37.23
N VAL A 64 -19.73 25.43 36.01
CA VAL A 64 -20.55 24.95 34.88
C VAL A 64 -19.91 23.64 34.41
N THR A 65 -20.70 22.57 34.33
CA THR A 65 -20.24 21.22 34.02
C THR A 65 -20.63 20.76 32.62
N ARG A 66 -21.68 21.34 32.04
CA ARG A 66 -22.14 21.04 30.68
C ARG A 66 -22.60 22.28 29.93
N VAL A 67 -22.38 22.28 28.63
CA VAL A 67 -22.88 23.32 27.73
C VAL A 67 -23.35 22.70 26.42
N ALA A 68 -24.49 23.16 25.91
CA ALA A 68 -24.96 22.79 24.58
C ALA A 68 -25.46 24.03 23.86
N ALA A 69 -25.17 24.13 22.56
CA ALA A 69 -25.56 25.27 21.76
C ALA A 69 -26.34 24.82 20.52
N ASN A 70 -27.25 25.67 20.07
CA ASN A 70 -27.70 25.70 18.69
C ASN A 70 -27.62 27.15 18.20
N GLY A 71 -27.92 27.40 16.93
CA GLY A 71 -27.84 28.75 16.36
C GLY A 71 -28.73 29.80 17.06
N ARG A 72 -29.66 29.41 17.94
CA ARG A 72 -30.64 30.30 18.59
C ARG A 72 -30.49 30.40 20.13
N TYR A 73 -30.12 29.31 20.77
CA TYR A 73 -30.01 29.23 22.22
C TYR A 73 -28.74 28.49 22.61
N LEU A 74 -28.21 28.91 23.76
CA LEU A 74 -27.16 28.22 24.48
C LEU A 74 -27.75 27.75 25.80
N MET A 75 -27.41 26.55 26.24
CA MET A 75 -27.78 26.00 27.54
C MET A 75 -26.53 25.76 28.37
N SER A 76 -26.59 26.13 29.64
CA SER A 76 -25.53 25.85 30.61
C SER A 76 -26.10 25.15 31.83
N ALA A 77 -25.42 24.10 32.28
CA ALA A 77 -25.77 23.35 33.47
C ALA A 77 -24.60 23.34 34.45
N GLY A 78 -24.91 23.48 35.73
CA GLY A 78 -23.99 23.21 36.83
C GLY A 78 -24.62 22.22 37.80
N ASP A 79 -23.80 21.51 38.56
CA ASP A 79 -24.28 20.46 39.45
C ASP A 79 -25.18 21.05 40.56
N HIS A 80 -26.34 20.43 40.76
CA HIS A 80 -27.33 20.86 41.76
C HIS A 80 -27.84 22.30 41.59
N GLN A 81 -27.87 22.80 40.36
CA GLN A 81 -28.33 24.15 40.01
C GLN A 81 -29.38 24.13 38.90
N PRO A 82 -30.23 25.18 38.80
CA PRO A 82 -31.13 25.30 37.67
C PRO A 82 -30.34 25.35 36.35
N LEU A 83 -30.83 24.60 35.37
CA LEU A 83 -30.39 24.71 33.99
C LEU A 83 -30.77 26.10 33.48
N ARG A 84 -29.80 26.80 32.91
CA ARG A 84 -30.01 28.15 32.35
C ARG A 84 -30.01 28.08 30.85
N THR A 85 -30.98 28.76 30.24
CA THR A 85 -31.04 28.93 28.79
C THR A 85 -30.77 30.39 28.46
N TRP A 86 -29.91 30.62 27.48
CA TRP A 86 -29.44 31.93 27.06
C TRP A 86 -29.77 32.13 25.59
N ASN A 87 -30.10 33.36 25.23
CA ASN A 87 -30.26 33.72 23.82
C ASN A 87 -28.86 33.82 23.18
N SER A 88 -28.59 33.05 22.12
CA SER A 88 -27.30 33.03 21.44
C SER A 88 -26.94 34.38 20.78
N ALA A 89 -27.96 35.19 20.47
CA ALA A 89 -27.79 36.49 19.82
C ALA A 89 -27.49 37.62 20.80
N THR A 90 -28.20 37.65 21.93
CA THR A 90 -28.12 38.77 22.88
C THR A 90 -27.28 38.45 24.12
N SER A 91 -26.92 37.17 24.32
CA SER A 91 -26.27 36.68 25.55
C SER A 91 -27.10 36.92 26.82
N GLU A 92 -28.38 37.25 26.68
CA GLU A 92 -29.29 37.43 27.82
C GLU A 92 -29.91 36.09 28.25
N GLU A 93 -30.15 35.97 29.55
CA GLU A 93 -30.83 34.81 30.12
C GLU A 93 -32.30 34.78 29.65
N HIS A 94 -32.68 33.69 28.99
CA HIS A 94 -34.02 33.49 28.45
C HIS A 94 -34.95 32.79 29.45
N SER A 95 -34.48 31.71 30.09
CA SER A 95 -35.27 30.99 31.09
C SER A 95 -34.41 30.14 32.03
N ARG A 96 -35.00 29.78 33.18
CA ARG A 96 -34.45 28.86 34.17
C ARG A 96 -35.33 27.64 34.30
N ILE A 97 -34.71 26.46 34.33
CA ILE A 97 -35.39 25.18 34.45
C ILE A 97 -34.81 24.45 35.67
N ASP A 98 -35.65 24.23 36.67
CA ASP A 98 -35.23 23.64 37.93
C ASP A 98 -35.00 22.12 37.78
N VAL A 99 -33.73 21.75 37.64
CA VAL A 99 -33.25 20.38 37.65
C VAL A 99 -32.51 20.18 38.97
N HIS A 100 -33.22 19.76 40.01
CA HIS A 100 -32.68 19.58 41.38
C HIS A 100 -31.82 18.30 41.49
N ASP A 101 -30.87 18.11 40.59
CA ASP A 101 -30.01 16.92 40.50
C ASP A 101 -28.68 17.26 39.79
N VAL A 102 -27.73 16.33 39.78
CA VAL A 102 -26.52 16.43 38.94
C VAL A 102 -26.93 16.30 37.47
N VAL A 103 -26.32 17.06 36.56
CA VAL A 103 -26.56 16.96 35.11
C VAL A 103 -25.42 16.18 34.49
N LEU A 104 -25.72 14.98 33.99
CA LEU A 104 -24.72 14.11 33.34
C LEU A 104 -24.47 14.50 31.89
N ASP A 105 -25.51 14.96 31.19
CA ASP A 105 -25.44 15.28 29.77
C ASP A 105 -26.58 16.23 29.36
N VAL A 106 -26.32 17.09 28.37
CA VAL A 106 -27.31 18.02 27.82
C VAL A 106 -27.10 18.17 26.32
N VAL A 107 -28.18 18.05 25.55
CA VAL A 107 -28.15 18.25 24.09
C VAL A 107 -29.28 19.16 23.64
N LEU A 108 -28.97 20.05 22.71
CA LEU A 108 -29.93 20.88 21.99
C LEU A 108 -30.13 20.32 20.59
N PHE A 109 -31.39 20.15 20.19
CA PHE A 109 -31.75 19.63 18.87
C PHE A 109 -33.08 20.21 18.40
N GLY A 110 -33.38 20.08 17.11
CA GLY A 110 -34.64 20.54 16.53
C GLY A 110 -34.47 21.36 15.26
N SER A 111 -35.58 21.84 14.72
CA SER A 111 -35.61 22.59 13.47
C SER A 111 -35.21 24.05 13.68
N PRO A 112 -34.95 24.84 12.62
CA PRO A 112 -34.70 26.28 12.75
C PRO A 112 -35.80 27.05 13.51
N THR A 113 -37.01 26.49 13.54
CA THR A 113 -38.19 27.09 14.19
C THR A 113 -38.48 26.53 15.59
N THR A 114 -37.93 25.38 15.95
CA THR A 114 -38.20 24.70 17.23
C THR A 114 -36.91 24.25 17.90
N SER A 115 -36.67 24.71 19.13
CA SER A 115 -35.50 24.29 19.90
C SER A 115 -35.96 23.38 21.02
N ARG A 116 -35.66 22.08 20.89
CA ARG A 116 -35.88 21.07 21.90
C ARG A 116 -34.57 20.80 22.65
N PHE A 117 -34.71 20.27 23.85
CA PHE A 117 -33.57 19.85 24.64
C PHE A 117 -33.83 18.49 25.28
N ALA A 118 -32.74 17.78 25.53
CA ALA A 118 -32.72 16.59 26.35
C ALA A 118 -31.68 16.78 27.44
N VAL A 119 -32.04 16.43 28.67
CA VAL A 119 -31.17 16.48 29.85
C VAL A 119 -31.17 15.12 30.51
N VAL A 120 -29.99 14.61 30.81
CA VAL A 120 -29.80 13.38 31.59
C VAL A 120 -29.36 13.77 32.99
N THR A 121 -30.08 13.32 34.02
CA THR A 121 -29.76 13.63 35.41
C THR A 121 -28.94 12.53 36.10
N GLY A 122 -28.35 12.82 37.26
CA GLY A 122 -27.57 11.89 38.08
C GLY A 122 -28.39 10.69 38.59
N ALA A 123 -29.70 10.87 38.80
CA ALA A 123 -30.64 9.79 39.06
C ALA A 123 -30.88 8.88 37.84
N GLY A 124 -30.29 9.19 36.69
CA GLY A 124 -30.45 8.47 35.42
C GLY A 124 -31.79 8.74 34.74
N GLU A 125 -32.43 9.88 35.02
CA GLU A 125 -33.67 10.31 34.36
C GLU A 125 -33.37 11.09 33.07
N LEU A 126 -34.01 10.71 31.97
CA LEU A 126 -34.04 11.52 30.76
C LEU A 126 -35.24 12.50 30.78
N ARG A 127 -34.96 13.80 30.77
CA ARG A 127 -35.97 14.86 30.70
C ARG A 127 -35.92 15.54 29.33
N LEU A 128 -37.07 15.58 28.66
CA LEU A 128 -37.24 16.25 27.37
C LEU A 128 -38.05 17.53 27.54
N GLY A 129 -37.75 18.54 26.74
CA GLY A 129 -38.50 19.80 26.75
C GLY A 129 -38.29 20.64 25.50
N SER A 130 -39.02 21.74 25.43
CA SER A 130 -38.86 22.77 24.40
C SER A 130 -38.48 24.08 25.07
N VAL A 131 -37.53 24.80 24.48
CA VAL A 131 -37.16 26.14 24.93
C VAL A 131 -38.32 27.09 24.64
N GLY A 132 -38.85 27.76 25.68
CA GLY A 132 -39.93 28.75 25.58
C GLY A 132 -41.36 28.20 25.73
N ALA A 133 -41.56 26.91 25.97
CA ALA A 133 -42.88 26.32 26.27
C ALA A 133 -42.83 25.47 27.54
N PRO A 134 -43.85 25.50 28.42
CA PRO A 134 -43.88 24.64 29.60
C PRO A 134 -44.09 23.15 29.23
N GLY A 135 -42.99 22.40 29.34
CA GLY A 135 -42.88 20.99 29.75
C GLY A 135 -43.77 19.93 29.10
N LEU A 136 -43.27 19.27 28.05
CA LEU A 136 -43.62 17.86 27.80
C LEU A 136 -42.57 16.98 28.52
N VAL A 137 -42.74 16.76 29.82
CA VAL A 137 -41.97 15.75 30.55
C VAL A 137 -42.53 14.38 30.16
N LEU A 138 -41.91 13.74 29.18
CA LEU A 138 -42.18 12.33 28.91
C LEU A 138 -41.64 11.49 30.08
N ALA A 139 -42.34 10.39 30.40
CA ALA A 139 -42.05 9.56 31.56
C ALA A 139 -40.54 9.22 31.65
N PRO A 140 -39.94 9.28 32.85
CA PRO A 140 -38.51 9.06 33.03
C PRO A 140 -38.14 7.66 32.54
N GLU A 141 -37.35 7.57 31.47
CA GLU A 141 -36.53 6.39 31.23
C GLU A 141 -35.46 6.40 32.32
N SER A 142 -35.43 5.35 33.15
CA SER A 142 -34.51 5.24 34.28
C SER A 142 -33.23 4.51 33.89
N GLY A 143 -32.10 4.99 34.40
CA GLY A 143 -30.78 4.40 34.11
C GLY A 143 -30.17 4.86 32.79
N VAL A 144 -30.54 6.06 32.32
CA VAL A 144 -29.90 6.72 31.17
C VAL A 144 -28.53 7.27 31.58
N THR A 145 -27.50 7.00 30.78
CA THR A 145 -26.11 7.35 31.09
C THR A 145 -25.50 8.39 30.15
N ALA A 146 -26.00 8.49 28.92
CA ALA A 146 -25.56 9.47 27.91
C ALA A 146 -26.65 9.68 26.86
N VAL A 147 -26.62 10.83 26.17
CA VAL A 147 -27.56 11.15 25.09
C VAL A 147 -26.82 11.80 23.91
N ALA A 148 -27.28 11.54 22.69
CA ALA A 148 -26.79 12.21 21.49
C ALA A 148 -27.95 12.67 20.60
N ALA A 149 -27.82 13.86 20.04
CA ALA A 149 -28.77 14.35 19.04
C ALA A 149 -28.51 13.70 17.67
N THR A 150 -29.55 13.60 16.85
CA THR A 150 -29.48 13.18 15.45
C THR A 150 -30.32 14.14 14.60
N ASP A 151 -30.17 14.07 13.28
CA ASP A 151 -30.92 14.94 12.36
C ASP A 151 -32.46 14.84 12.51
N THR A 152 -32.95 13.68 12.98
CA THR A 152 -34.38 13.38 13.07
C THR A 152 -34.89 13.17 14.50
N GLY A 153 -34.03 13.25 15.52
CA GLY A 153 -34.40 12.95 16.90
C GLY A 153 -33.23 12.82 17.86
N LEU A 154 -33.26 11.84 18.76
CA LEU A 154 -32.20 11.61 19.77
C LEU A 154 -31.96 10.13 20.04
N VAL A 155 -30.76 9.80 20.52
CA VAL A 155 -30.37 8.47 20.97
C VAL A 155 -29.98 8.55 22.44
N ALA A 156 -30.56 7.70 23.27
CA ALA A 156 -30.23 7.60 24.69
C ALA A 156 -29.59 6.23 25.00
N ALA A 157 -28.51 6.25 25.76
CA ALA A 157 -27.85 5.05 26.29
C ALA A 157 -28.38 4.70 27.67
N HIS A 158 -28.60 3.40 27.89
CA HIS A 158 -29.09 2.83 29.13
C HIS A 158 -28.13 1.76 29.64
N ALA A 159 -28.29 1.37 30.90
CA ALA A 159 -27.53 0.26 31.48
C ALA A 159 -27.67 -1.06 30.69
N ALA A 160 -28.78 -1.28 29.98
CA ALA A 160 -29.07 -2.54 29.26
C ALA A 160 -29.07 -2.42 27.71
N GLY A 161 -28.98 -1.22 27.13
CA GLY A 161 -29.13 -1.03 25.70
C GLY A 161 -29.18 0.43 25.25
N LEU A 162 -29.68 0.66 24.04
CA LEU A 162 -29.84 1.99 23.44
C LEU A 162 -31.30 2.20 23.02
N THR A 163 -31.86 3.39 23.28
CA THR A 163 -33.15 3.79 22.70
C THR A 163 -32.92 4.87 21.66
N VAL A 164 -33.38 4.63 20.43
CA VAL A 164 -33.40 5.62 19.35
C VAL A 164 -34.81 6.19 19.27
N ARG A 165 -34.94 7.51 19.39
CA ARG A 165 -36.22 8.21 19.34
C ARG A 165 -36.25 9.14 18.13
N SER A 166 -37.32 9.03 17.35
CA SER A 166 -37.62 9.92 16.22
C SER A 166 -39.08 10.36 16.34
N GLY A 167 -39.31 11.61 16.70
CA GLY A 167 -40.64 12.09 17.09
C GLY A 167 -41.21 11.31 18.28
N ASP A 168 -42.43 10.79 18.15
CA ASP A 168 -43.12 9.99 19.19
C ASP A 168 -42.74 8.51 19.17
N THR A 169 -41.96 8.07 18.17
CA THR A 169 -41.56 6.67 18.05
C THR A 169 -40.25 6.42 18.80
N ALA A 170 -40.22 5.36 19.61
CA ALA A 170 -39.03 4.88 20.31
C ALA A 170 -38.73 3.45 19.88
N ARG A 171 -37.46 3.16 19.60
CA ARG A 171 -36.97 1.83 19.25
C ARG A 171 -35.82 1.44 20.17
N HIS A 172 -35.92 0.25 20.76
CA HIS A 172 -34.84 -0.34 21.54
C HIS A 172 -33.84 -1.08 20.63
N LEU A 173 -32.55 -0.92 20.90
CA LEU A 173 -31.45 -1.65 20.27
C LEU A 173 -30.72 -2.44 21.37
N ASP A 174 -30.78 -3.76 21.27
CA ASP A 174 -30.17 -4.66 22.25
C ASP A 174 -28.63 -4.72 22.07
N GLY A 175 -27.90 -4.90 23.18
CA GLY A 175 -26.52 -5.39 23.13
C GLY A 175 -25.40 -4.42 23.54
N SER A 176 -25.62 -3.59 24.57
CA SER A 176 -24.54 -2.81 25.18
C SER A 176 -24.83 -2.50 26.64
N ALA A 177 -24.04 -3.04 27.55
CA ALA A 177 -24.10 -2.64 28.95
C ALA A 177 -23.09 -1.51 29.22
N GLY A 178 -23.52 -0.46 29.91
CA GLY A 178 -22.65 0.58 30.46
C GLY A 178 -21.98 1.51 29.43
N ILE A 179 -22.73 2.02 28.45
CA ILE A 179 -22.23 3.07 27.55
C ILE A 179 -22.10 4.39 28.32
N ARG A 180 -20.97 5.07 28.16
CA ARG A 180 -20.66 6.33 28.85
C ARG A 180 -20.62 7.55 27.93
N LEU A 181 -20.25 7.36 26.66
CA LEU A 181 -20.17 8.43 25.65
C LEU A 181 -20.87 7.98 24.37
N LEU A 182 -21.52 8.93 23.70
CA LEU A 182 -22.23 8.75 22.44
C LEU A 182 -21.91 9.90 21.49
N ALA A 183 -21.78 9.59 20.21
CA ALA A 183 -21.81 10.58 19.14
C ALA A 183 -22.56 9.99 17.95
N ALA A 184 -23.42 10.77 17.29
CA ALA A 184 -24.28 10.29 16.21
C ALA A 184 -24.34 11.28 15.06
N ALA A 185 -24.39 10.77 13.83
CA ALA A 185 -24.68 11.56 12.63
C ALA A 185 -25.27 10.66 11.54
N GLY A 186 -26.27 11.16 10.82
CA GLY A 186 -26.94 10.40 9.77
C GLY A 186 -27.43 9.04 10.26
N ASP A 187 -26.94 7.96 9.62
CA ASP A 187 -27.26 6.56 9.93
C ASP A 187 -26.22 5.86 10.84
N ARG A 188 -25.24 6.61 11.37
CA ARG A 188 -24.13 6.08 12.18
C ARG A 188 -24.19 6.55 13.63
N LEU A 189 -23.79 5.65 14.52
CA LEU A 189 -23.62 5.91 15.95
C LEU A 189 -22.28 5.37 16.41
N VAL A 190 -21.53 6.17 17.17
CA VAL A 190 -20.36 5.69 17.90
C VAL A 190 -20.66 5.67 19.39
N THR A 191 -20.32 4.55 20.01
CA THR A 191 -20.53 4.31 21.45
C THR A 191 -19.21 4.03 22.12
N CYS A 192 -18.96 4.61 23.29
CA CYS A 192 -17.86 4.23 24.18
C CYS A 192 -18.41 3.56 25.44
N GLY A 193 -18.03 2.31 25.68
CA GLY A 193 -18.44 1.52 26.85
C GLY A 193 -17.56 1.73 28.09
N ALA A 194 -17.85 0.98 29.15
CA ALA A 194 -17.00 0.88 30.34
C ALA A 194 -15.65 0.21 30.08
N ASP A 195 -15.51 -0.52 28.97
CA ASP A 195 -14.26 -1.12 28.48
C ASP A 195 -13.41 -0.15 27.63
N ASP A 196 -13.79 1.14 27.59
CA ASP A 196 -13.19 2.21 26.80
C ASP A 196 -13.11 1.90 25.29
N ALA A 197 -13.84 0.89 24.83
CA ALA A 197 -13.88 0.50 23.44
C ALA A 197 -14.84 1.39 22.66
N LEU A 198 -14.32 2.01 21.60
CA LEU A 198 -15.11 2.74 20.64
C LEU A 198 -15.70 1.78 19.62
N VAL A 199 -17.02 1.77 19.48
CA VAL A 199 -17.74 0.88 18.56
C VAL A 199 -18.66 1.69 17.66
N VAL A 200 -18.48 1.55 16.35
CA VAL A 200 -19.35 2.14 15.33
C VAL A 200 -20.51 1.19 15.06
N ARG A 201 -21.72 1.73 14.99
CA ARG A 201 -22.98 1.01 14.81
C ARG A 201 -23.83 1.68 13.73
N ASP A 202 -24.66 0.85 13.12
CA ASP A 202 -25.74 1.30 12.26
C ASP A 202 -26.95 1.67 13.12
N LEU A 203 -27.43 2.92 13.02
CA LEU A 203 -28.59 3.41 13.79
C LEU A 203 -29.89 2.69 13.39
N GLY A 204 -30.01 2.31 12.12
CA GLY A 204 -31.20 1.68 11.57
C GLY A 204 -31.40 0.22 12.01
N SER A 205 -30.34 -0.50 12.34
CA SER A 205 -30.39 -1.91 12.72
C SER A 205 -29.84 -2.19 14.12
N GLY A 206 -29.07 -1.27 14.70
CA GLY A 206 -28.30 -1.46 15.93
C GLY A 206 -27.09 -2.36 15.77
N ARG A 207 -26.81 -2.84 14.56
CA ARG A 207 -25.70 -3.77 14.29
C ARG A 207 -24.37 -3.09 14.53
N LYS A 208 -23.49 -3.73 15.31
CA LYS A 208 -22.08 -3.34 15.42
C LYS A 208 -21.41 -3.51 14.06
N LEU A 209 -20.89 -2.40 13.53
CA LEU A 209 -20.22 -2.38 12.23
C LEU A 209 -18.72 -2.61 12.38
N ARG A 210 -18.10 -1.88 13.33
CA ARG A 210 -16.65 -1.83 13.54
C ARG A 210 -16.31 -1.48 14.99
N ARG A 211 -15.11 -1.85 15.41
CA ARG A 211 -14.45 -1.39 16.64
C ARG A 211 -13.28 -0.49 16.23
N LEU A 212 -13.11 0.63 16.92
CA LEU A 212 -12.02 1.58 16.68
C LEU A 212 -10.96 1.37 17.77
N ASP A 213 -9.92 0.61 17.42
CA ASP A 213 -8.88 0.20 18.36
C ASP A 213 -7.66 1.11 18.25
N GLY A 214 -7.21 1.67 19.37
CA GLY A 214 -5.93 2.38 19.44
C GLY A 214 -5.72 3.27 20.66
N HIS A 215 -6.78 3.79 21.29
CA HIS A 215 -6.62 4.42 22.61
C HIS A 215 -6.19 3.38 23.64
N THR A 216 -5.12 3.69 24.39
CA THR A 216 -4.58 2.83 25.45
C THR A 216 -5.01 3.26 26.85
N THR A 217 -5.77 4.35 26.93
CA THR A 217 -6.24 5.01 28.15
C THR A 217 -7.69 5.45 27.98
N ALA A 218 -8.37 5.68 29.11
CA ALA A 218 -9.80 6.00 29.12
C ALA A 218 -10.16 7.15 28.18
N VAL A 219 -11.20 6.94 27.36
CA VAL A 219 -11.73 7.96 26.45
C VAL A 219 -12.50 8.99 27.28
N THR A 220 -12.14 10.25 27.12
CA THR A 220 -12.66 11.38 27.91
C THR A 220 -13.73 12.17 27.17
N ALA A 221 -13.65 12.25 25.84
CA ALA A 221 -14.63 12.92 24.99
C ALA A 221 -14.76 12.22 23.64
N LEU A 222 -15.92 12.35 23.02
CA LEU A 222 -16.26 11.76 21.73
C LEU A 222 -17.10 12.75 20.95
N GLU A 223 -16.72 13.03 19.71
CA GLU A 223 -17.41 14.00 18.86
C GLU A 223 -17.51 13.51 17.42
N TRP A 224 -18.65 13.77 16.76
CA TRP A 224 -18.80 13.52 15.34
C TRP A 224 -18.47 14.78 14.54
N VAL A 225 -17.48 14.69 13.65
CA VAL A 225 -16.97 15.83 12.88
C VAL A 225 -17.44 15.70 11.42
N PRO A 226 -18.36 16.56 10.94
CA PRO A 226 -18.86 16.51 9.57
C PRO A 226 -17.82 17.04 8.58
N LEU A 227 -17.63 16.30 7.49
CA LEU A 227 -16.82 16.69 6.33
C LEU A 227 -17.70 16.75 5.09
N VAL A 228 -17.24 17.42 4.03
CA VAL A 228 -18.03 17.60 2.78
C VAL A 228 -18.41 16.25 2.13
N ASP A 229 -17.57 15.23 2.27
CA ASP A 229 -17.74 13.90 1.66
C ASP A 229 -18.02 12.77 2.69
N GLY A 230 -18.39 13.11 3.94
CA GLY A 230 -18.63 12.13 5.01
C GLY A 230 -18.51 12.73 6.42
N GLY A 231 -18.02 11.94 7.38
CA GLY A 231 -17.70 12.44 8.71
C GLY A 231 -16.59 11.63 9.35
N LEU A 232 -15.82 12.28 10.23
CA LEU A 232 -14.85 11.62 11.09
C LEU A 232 -15.40 11.51 12.49
N VAL A 233 -14.86 10.57 13.24
CA VAL A 233 -15.08 10.46 14.68
C VAL A 233 -13.83 10.98 15.35
N ALA A 234 -13.96 11.99 16.21
CA ALA A 234 -12.88 12.46 17.05
C ALA A 234 -13.05 11.89 18.46
N SER A 235 -12.00 11.29 19.01
CA SER A 235 -12.02 10.79 20.39
C SER A 235 -10.79 11.23 21.17
N ALA A 236 -11.01 11.90 22.30
CA ALA A 236 -9.97 12.33 23.22
C ALA A 236 -9.76 11.29 24.31
N SER A 237 -8.54 11.19 24.82
CA SER A 237 -8.20 10.26 25.90
C SER A 237 -7.41 10.93 27.02
N ARG A 238 -7.51 10.36 28.22
CA ARG A 238 -6.68 10.70 29.38
C ARG A 238 -5.17 10.48 29.12
N GLY A 239 -4.79 9.83 28.03
CA GLY A 239 -3.40 9.72 27.60
C GLY A 239 -2.83 10.97 26.92
N GLY A 240 -3.61 12.05 26.81
CA GLY A 240 -3.17 13.31 26.19
C GLY A 240 -3.15 13.27 24.67
N THR A 241 -4.02 12.43 24.07
CA THR A 241 -4.13 12.32 22.60
C THR A 241 -5.58 12.42 22.16
N ILE A 242 -5.80 13.08 21.03
CA ILE A 242 -7.05 13.05 20.29
C ILE A 242 -6.81 12.20 19.03
N ARG A 243 -7.66 11.22 18.78
CA ARG A 243 -7.57 10.36 17.59
C ARG A 243 -8.75 10.64 16.67
N LEU A 244 -8.46 10.77 15.38
CA LEU A 244 -9.46 10.90 14.32
C LEU A 244 -9.62 9.56 13.61
N TRP A 245 -10.87 9.12 13.43
CA TRP A 245 -11.21 7.82 12.85
C TRP A 245 -12.14 7.99 11.67
N ASP A 246 -11.92 7.18 10.63
CA ASP A 246 -12.92 6.97 9.60
C ASP A 246 -13.95 5.94 10.11
N PRO A 247 -15.22 6.30 10.28
CA PRO A 247 -16.24 5.41 10.84
C PRO A 247 -16.65 4.26 9.91
N ASP A 248 -16.41 4.36 8.60
CA ASP A 248 -16.77 3.32 7.63
C ASP A 248 -15.66 2.27 7.47
N THR A 249 -14.39 2.68 7.47
CA THR A 249 -13.25 1.74 7.41
C THR A 249 -12.89 1.21 8.80
N GLY A 250 -13.03 2.03 9.83
CA GLY A 250 -12.54 1.77 11.18
C GLY A 250 -11.05 2.12 11.37
N GLU A 251 -10.41 2.72 10.36
CA GLU A 251 -9.01 3.11 10.42
C GLU A 251 -8.83 4.44 11.16
N GLN A 252 -7.71 4.54 11.87
CA GLN A 252 -7.26 5.80 12.43
C GLN A 252 -6.65 6.66 11.32
N VAL A 253 -7.18 7.85 11.12
CA VAL A 253 -6.75 8.81 10.11
C VAL A 253 -5.57 9.64 10.63
N GLU A 254 -5.65 10.13 11.87
CA GLU A 254 -4.66 11.04 12.44
C GLU A 254 -4.68 11.01 13.97
N VAL A 255 -3.56 11.43 14.59
CA VAL A 255 -3.46 11.66 16.05
C VAL A 255 -3.02 13.10 16.26
N LEU A 256 -3.77 13.82 17.09
CA LEU A 256 -3.44 15.18 17.55
C LEU A 256 -3.00 15.11 19.00
N VAL A 257 -1.98 15.90 19.36
CA VAL A 257 -1.39 15.92 20.71
C VAL A 257 -1.66 17.30 21.32
N PRO A 258 -2.76 17.46 22.06
CA PRO A 258 -3.06 18.72 22.72
C PRO A 258 -2.09 19.03 23.87
N VAL A 259 -2.06 20.30 24.29
CA VAL A 259 -1.39 20.69 25.53
C VAL A 259 -2.20 20.16 26.72
N GLY A 260 -1.68 19.11 27.36
CA GLY A 260 -2.35 18.44 28.47
C GLY A 260 -3.43 17.45 28.01
N HIS A 261 -4.54 17.38 28.75
CA HIS A 261 -5.59 16.38 28.52
C HIS A 261 -6.86 17.04 28.00
N ALA A 262 -7.26 16.70 26.77
CA ALA A 262 -8.56 17.11 26.25
C ALA A 262 -9.69 16.33 26.96
N ARG A 263 -10.64 17.07 27.54
CA ARG A 263 -11.85 16.57 28.21
C ARG A 263 -13.13 16.96 27.51
N ALA A 264 -13.04 17.91 26.59
CA ALA A 264 -14.14 18.37 25.76
C ALA A 264 -13.68 18.46 24.31
N LEU A 265 -14.57 18.10 23.38
CA LEU A 265 -14.38 18.23 21.94
C LEU A 265 -15.63 18.89 21.35
N ALA A 266 -15.43 19.79 20.39
CA ALA A 266 -16.50 20.35 19.56
C ALA A 266 -15.96 20.59 18.15
N HIS A 267 -16.81 20.88 17.18
CA HIS A 267 -16.37 21.19 15.82
C HIS A 267 -17.05 22.41 15.25
N PHE A 268 -16.47 23.02 14.22
CA PHE A 268 -17.17 24.04 13.44
C PHE A 268 -16.69 24.07 11.99
N THR A 269 -17.48 24.72 11.14
CA THR A 269 -17.09 25.03 9.75
C THR A 269 -16.70 26.50 9.69
N GLY A 270 -15.45 26.79 9.31
CA GLY A 270 -14.94 28.14 9.15
C GLY A 270 -15.58 28.88 7.96
N SER A 271 -15.34 30.19 7.88
CA SER A 271 -15.77 31.06 6.79
C SER A 271 -15.15 30.69 5.43
N ASP A 272 -14.00 30.01 5.44
CA ASP A 272 -13.34 29.38 4.29
C ASP A 272 -13.94 28.01 3.90
N GLY A 273 -14.97 27.57 4.63
CA GLY A 273 -15.59 26.26 4.52
C GLY A 273 -14.78 25.13 5.15
N GLY A 274 -13.60 25.40 5.73
CA GLY A 274 -12.75 24.38 6.37
C GLY A 274 -13.39 23.83 7.63
N THR A 275 -13.38 22.50 7.81
CA THR A 275 -13.83 21.88 9.06
C THR A 275 -12.71 21.96 10.08
N ARG A 276 -13.00 22.47 11.28
CA ARG A 276 -12.06 22.59 12.39
C ARG A 276 -12.58 21.85 13.61
N LEU A 277 -11.68 21.24 14.36
CA LEU A 277 -11.95 20.61 15.65
C LEU A 277 -11.46 21.52 16.77
N VAL A 278 -12.23 21.64 17.84
CA VAL A 278 -11.90 22.39 19.05
C VAL A 278 -11.73 21.42 20.19
N SER A 279 -10.66 21.55 20.97
CA SER A 279 -10.41 20.75 22.17
C SER A 279 -10.07 21.62 23.36
N ALA A 280 -10.54 21.22 24.55
CA ALA A 280 -10.18 21.88 25.79
C ALA A 280 -10.18 20.90 26.97
N GLY A 281 -9.60 21.30 28.10
CA GLY A 281 -9.57 20.47 29.30
C GLY A 281 -9.14 21.18 30.57
N ASP A 282 -8.59 20.40 31.50
CA ASP A 282 -8.32 20.84 32.88
C ASP A 282 -7.26 21.95 32.96
N GLU A 283 -6.37 22.04 31.96
CA GLU A 283 -5.32 23.05 31.90
C GLU A 283 -5.82 24.44 31.48
N GLY A 284 -7.10 24.55 31.12
CA GLY A 284 -7.69 25.82 30.69
C GLY A 284 -7.25 26.28 29.30
N THR A 285 -6.50 25.49 28.54
CA THR A 285 -6.17 25.83 27.14
C THR A 285 -7.25 25.29 26.19
N ILE A 286 -7.73 26.15 25.29
CA ILE A 286 -8.60 25.80 24.16
C ILE A 286 -7.75 25.79 22.90
N GLU A 287 -7.74 24.69 22.17
CA GLU A 287 -6.96 24.51 20.95
C GLU A 287 -7.88 24.24 19.76
N VAL A 288 -7.61 24.89 18.62
CA VAL A 288 -8.34 24.72 17.36
C VAL A 288 -7.44 24.05 16.33
N TRP A 289 -7.90 22.94 15.78
CA TRP A 289 -7.18 22.11 14.82
C TRP A 289 -7.85 22.23 13.45
N ASP A 290 -7.08 22.58 12.42
CA ASP A 290 -7.57 22.58 11.05
C ASP A 290 -7.53 21.16 10.50
N LEU A 291 -8.68 20.67 10.03
CA LEU A 291 -8.84 19.36 9.40
C LEU A 291 -9.07 19.50 7.89
N GLY A 292 -8.84 20.68 7.32
CA GLY A 292 -8.99 20.97 5.90
C GLY A 292 -8.09 20.13 5.00
N HIS A 293 -6.91 19.70 5.48
CA HIS A 293 -6.04 18.76 4.76
C HIS A 293 -6.64 17.35 4.66
N LEU A 294 -7.54 16.99 5.57
CA LEU A 294 -8.28 15.72 5.54
C LEU A 294 -9.43 15.73 4.53
N ARG A 295 -9.61 16.81 3.75
CA ARG A 295 -10.52 16.87 2.60
C ARG A 295 -10.18 15.88 1.48
N SER A 296 -9.13 15.06 1.60
CA SER A 296 -8.75 14.09 0.58
C SER A 296 -8.41 12.71 1.15
N THR A 297 -9.41 11.97 1.62
CA THR A 297 -9.24 10.52 1.84
C THR A 297 -10.42 9.66 1.40
N ARG A 298 -11.28 10.17 0.50
CA ARG A 298 -12.37 9.36 -0.12
C ARG A 298 -12.54 9.53 -1.62
N LEU A 299 -11.48 9.86 -2.34
CA LEU A 299 -11.33 9.18 -3.63
C LEU A 299 -11.12 7.70 -3.28
N GLY A 300 -12.08 6.83 -3.58
CA GLY A 300 -11.77 5.41 -3.73
C GLY A 300 -10.57 5.25 -4.69
N PRO A 301 -10.00 4.05 -4.89
CA PRO A 301 -8.86 3.89 -5.79
C PRO A 301 -9.14 4.63 -7.11
N VAL A 302 -8.39 5.70 -7.38
CA VAL A 302 -8.50 6.43 -8.64
C VAL A 302 -7.93 5.49 -9.67
N LEU A 303 -8.81 4.71 -10.30
CA LEU A 303 -8.43 3.76 -11.33
C LEU A 303 -8.09 4.57 -12.58
N THR A 304 -6.83 4.99 -12.66
CA THR A 304 -6.26 5.37 -13.96
C THR A 304 -6.23 4.11 -14.83
N ARG A 305 -6.51 4.26 -16.13
CA ARG A 305 -6.45 3.14 -17.08
C ARG A 305 -5.01 2.79 -17.47
N GLY A 306 -4.03 3.43 -16.83
CA GLY A 306 -2.63 3.11 -16.98
C GLY A 306 -2.36 1.65 -16.62
N PHE A 307 -1.64 0.96 -17.50
CA PHE A 307 -0.84 -0.16 -17.05
C PHE A 307 0.16 0.42 -16.03
N GLY A 308 0.21 -0.13 -14.81
CA GLY A 308 1.34 0.13 -13.90
C GLY A 308 2.66 -0.33 -14.54
N ASP A 309 3.71 -0.58 -13.75
CA ASP A 309 4.96 -1.19 -14.23
C ASP A 309 4.78 -2.67 -14.68
N ARG A 310 3.66 -2.98 -15.35
CA ARG A 310 3.39 -4.25 -16.00
C ARG A 310 4.23 -4.33 -17.27
N THR A 311 5.00 -5.38 -17.36
CA THR A 311 5.71 -5.79 -18.57
C THR A 311 4.69 -6.01 -19.69
N ALA A 312 4.89 -5.38 -20.84
CA ALA A 312 3.96 -5.54 -21.95
C ALA A 312 4.01 -6.97 -22.48
N THR A 313 2.86 -7.59 -22.67
CA THR A 313 2.72 -8.92 -23.30
C THR A 313 2.63 -8.85 -24.82
N VAL A 314 2.47 -7.64 -25.37
CA VAL A 314 2.39 -7.35 -26.80
C VAL A 314 3.35 -6.22 -27.11
N ASP A 315 4.03 -6.32 -28.23
CA ASP A 315 4.93 -5.29 -28.69
C ASP A 315 4.18 -4.19 -29.46
N LEU A 316 3.91 -3.07 -28.78
CA LEU A 316 3.18 -1.93 -29.36
C LEU A 316 4.01 -1.12 -30.38
N LEU A 317 5.32 -1.39 -30.47
CA LEU A 317 6.26 -0.63 -31.30
C LEU A 317 6.75 -1.41 -32.54
N ASP A 318 6.11 -2.52 -32.89
CA ASP A 318 6.47 -3.40 -34.02
C ASP A 318 7.96 -3.79 -34.07
N ARG A 319 8.59 -4.01 -32.91
CA ARG A 319 9.98 -4.48 -32.79
C ARG A 319 10.08 -6.00 -32.89
N ASP A 320 9.11 -6.69 -33.50
CA ASP A 320 9.11 -8.15 -33.58
C ASP A 320 10.32 -8.72 -34.33
N ALA A 321 10.71 -8.07 -35.44
CA ALA A 321 11.92 -8.42 -36.17
C ALA A 321 13.17 -8.27 -35.29
N PHE A 322 13.21 -7.20 -34.48
CA PHE A 322 14.29 -6.93 -33.54
C PHE A 322 14.37 -8.00 -32.44
N VAL A 323 13.24 -8.29 -31.80
CA VAL A 323 13.11 -9.31 -30.75
C VAL A 323 13.50 -10.69 -31.29
N SER A 324 13.05 -11.03 -32.50
CA SER A 324 13.36 -12.29 -33.16
C SER A 324 14.84 -12.45 -33.45
N THR A 325 15.48 -11.40 -33.97
CA THR A 325 16.92 -11.38 -34.26
C THR A 325 17.74 -11.49 -32.97
N ALA A 326 17.37 -10.76 -31.91
CA ALA A 326 18.05 -10.84 -30.62
C ALA A 326 17.91 -12.24 -29.99
N ALA A 327 16.73 -12.85 -30.09
CA ALA A 327 16.52 -14.22 -29.63
C ALA A 327 17.32 -15.23 -30.47
N GLU A 328 17.43 -15.04 -31.78
CA GLU A 328 18.23 -15.91 -32.65
C GLU A 328 19.72 -15.86 -32.30
N LEU A 329 20.29 -14.68 -32.07
CA LEU A 329 21.69 -14.51 -31.63
C LEU A 329 21.99 -15.19 -30.29
N LEU A 330 20.98 -15.28 -29.41
CA LEU A 330 21.09 -15.87 -28.08
C LEU A 330 20.84 -17.39 -28.06
N ARG A 331 20.36 -17.99 -29.15
CA ARG A 331 20.21 -19.45 -29.27
C ARG A 331 21.56 -20.15 -29.48
N PRO A 332 21.70 -21.42 -29.06
CA PRO A 332 22.90 -22.19 -29.32
C PRO A 332 23.06 -22.42 -30.83
N ALA A 333 24.30 -22.23 -31.34
CA ALA A 333 24.59 -22.42 -32.75
C ALA A 333 24.56 -23.91 -33.12
N SER A 334 23.85 -24.24 -34.21
CA SER A 334 23.81 -25.61 -34.75
C SER A 334 25.09 -25.89 -35.55
N THR A 335 26.11 -26.45 -34.88
CA THR A 335 27.25 -27.18 -35.46
C THR A 335 28.28 -26.43 -36.33
N THR A 336 29.56 -26.70 -35.99
CA THR A 336 30.80 -26.65 -36.79
C THR A 336 31.37 -25.33 -37.33
N ASP A 337 30.63 -24.24 -37.44
CA ASP A 337 31.24 -22.95 -37.80
C ASP A 337 31.55 -22.09 -36.57
N SER A 338 32.70 -21.42 -36.64
CA SER A 338 33.35 -20.58 -35.61
C SER A 338 32.55 -19.33 -35.19
N ASP A 339 31.28 -19.22 -35.56
CA ASP A 339 30.47 -18.03 -35.30
C ASP A 339 29.73 -18.14 -33.96
N VAL A 340 30.50 -17.93 -32.90
CA VAL A 340 30.00 -17.95 -31.52
C VAL A 340 29.37 -16.58 -31.23
N GLY A 341 28.04 -16.49 -31.31
CA GLY A 341 27.29 -15.28 -30.95
C GLY A 341 27.61 -14.77 -29.53
N PRO A 342 27.31 -13.49 -29.21
CA PRO A 342 27.91 -12.77 -28.09
C PRO A 342 27.58 -13.37 -26.71
N ASN A 343 28.56 -13.30 -25.79
CA ASN A 343 28.41 -13.69 -24.39
C ASN A 343 27.74 -12.60 -23.55
N VAL A 344 27.97 -11.32 -23.87
CA VAL A 344 27.36 -10.19 -23.15
C VAL A 344 26.74 -9.23 -24.13
N LEU A 345 25.43 -9.07 -24.04
CA LEU A 345 24.61 -8.21 -24.87
C LEU A 345 23.90 -7.20 -23.97
N THR A 346 23.89 -5.91 -24.32
CA THR A 346 23.20 -4.88 -23.54
C THR A 346 22.01 -4.34 -24.31
N VAL A 347 20.90 -4.07 -23.61
CA VAL A 347 19.79 -3.26 -24.10
C VAL A 347 19.91 -1.89 -23.43
N GLU A 348 20.32 -0.91 -24.23
CA GLU A 348 20.66 0.44 -23.81
C GLU A 348 19.49 1.41 -24.02
N GLY A 349 19.26 2.23 -22.98
CA GLY A 349 18.37 3.38 -23.06
C GLY A 349 18.14 4.00 -21.69
N PRO A 350 17.57 5.21 -21.64
CA PRO A 350 17.26 5.87 -20.38
C PRO A 350 16.22 5.10 -19.56
N TRP A 351 16.08 5.44 -18.28
CA TRP A 351 15.06 4.82 -17.45
C TRP A 351 13.66 5.02 -18.08
N GLY A 352 12.89 3.93 -18.23
CA GLY A 352 11.56 3.97 -18.81
C GLY A 352 11.47 3.92 -20.34
N SER A 353 12.58 3.82 -21.07
CA SER A 353 12.57 3.67 -22.54
C SER A 353 11.94 2.35 -23.03
N GLY A 354 11.58 1.43 -22.13
CA GLY A 354 11.02 0.12 -22.48
C GLY A 354 12.02 -1.03 -22.52
N LYS A 355 13.23 -0.85 -21.95
CA LYS A 355 14.27 -1.91 -21.82
C LYS A 355 13.71 -3.19 -21.25
N SER A 356 13.11 -3.14 -20.06
CA SER A 356 12.51 -4.28 -19.36
C SER A 356 11.46 -4.99 -20.20
N THR A 357 10.68 -4.25 -20.98
CA THR A 357 9.70 -4.83 -21.90
C THR A 357 10.39 -5.60 -23.03
N LEU A 358 11.44 -5.03 -23.63
CA LEU A 358 12.19 -5.72 -24.67
C LEU A 358 12.87 -6.99 -24.13
N LEU A 359 13.46 -6.92 -22.93
CA LEU A 359 14.06 -8.08 -22.26
C LEU A 359 13.05 -9.22 -22.09
N GLU A 360 11.85 -8.92 -21.59
CA GLU A 360 10.80 -9.93 -21.42
C GLU A 360 10.29 -10.50 -22.76
N LEU A 361 10.16 -9.67 -23.80
CA LEU A 361 9.80 -10.13 -25.15
C LEU A 361 10.84 -11.09 -25.73
N VAL A 362 12.14 -10.76 -25.59
CA VAL A 362 13.24 -11.63 -26.05
C VAL A 362 13.26 -12.94 -25.25
N LYS A 363 13.12 -12.86 -23.92
CA LYS A 363 12.99 -14.01 -23.04
C LYS A 363 11.83 -14.93 -23.43
N ALA A 364 10.66 -14.37 -23.74
CA ALA A 364 9.51 -15.15 -24.18
C ALA A 364 9.77 -15.93 -25.48
N ARG A 365 10.58 -15.40 -26.40
CA ARG A 365 11.02 -16.09 -27.63
C ARG A 365 12.13 -17.12 -27.40
N LEU A 366 12.91 -16.98 -26.33
CA LEU A 366 13.99 -17.91 -25.96
C LEU A 366 13.52 -19.07 -25.10
N THR A 367 12.42 -18.89 -24.35
CA THR A 367 11.91 -19.90 -23.44
C THR A 367 11.36 -21.07 -24.25
N THR A 368 12.23 -22.02 -24.57
CA THR A 368 11.84 -23.35 -25.04
C THR A 368 11.41 -24.16 -23.82
N THR A 369 10.17 -24.67 -23.81
CA THR A 369 9.75 -25.64 -22.79
C THR A 369 10.52 -26.94 -22.98
N VAL A 370 11.70 -27.06 -22.37
CA VAL A 370 12.40 -28.32 -22.21
C VAL A 370 11.58 -29.15 -21.22
N ARG A 371 10.78 -30.08 -21.71
CA ARG A 371 10.05 -31.01 -20.84
C ARG A 371 10.95 -32.17 -20.49
N ALA A 372 11.57 -32.13 -19.32
CA ALA A 372 12.14 -33.34 -18.74
C ALA A 372 11.03 -34.36 -18.48
N GLY A 373 11.33 -35.65 -18.67
CA GLY A 373 10.40 -36.73 -18.36
C GLY A 373 10.15 -36.86 -16.86
N PRO A 374 9.06 -37.51 -16.42
CA PRO A 374 8.75 -37.66 -15.00
C PRO A 374 9.88 -38.39 -14.26
N GLY A 375 10.41 -37.76 -13.23
CA GLY A 375 11.38 -38.35 -12.31
C GLY A 375 10.83 -39.58 -11.60
N ARG A 376 11.74 -40.49 -11.27
CA ARG A 376 11.43 -41.73 -10.54
C ARG A 376 11.72 -41.53 -9.07
N ARG A 377 10.67 -41.59 -8.23
CA ARG A 377 10.73 -41.59 -6.77
C ARG A 377 11.94 -42.35 -6.23
N LEU A 378 12.72 -41.68 -5.39
CA LEU A 378 13.87 -42.30 -4.73
C LEU A 378 13.40 -43.19 -3.57
N ARG A 379 13.57 -44.50 -3.75
CA ARG A 379 13.23 -45.49 -2.72
C ARG A 379 14.39 -45.71 -1.76
N VAL A 380 14.08 -46.22 -0.57
CA VAL A 380 15.06 -46.48 0.50
C VAL A 380 16.24 -47.36 0.02
N TRP A 381 15.99 -48.45 -0.69
CA TRP A 381 17.07 -49.30 -1.23
C TRP A 381 17.96 -48.58 -2.26
N GLN A 382 17.40 -47.64 -3.03
CA GLN A 382 18.16 -46.83 -3.99
C GLN A 382 19.05 -45.83 -3.26
N ALA A 383 18.51 -45.20 -2.20
CA ALA A 383 19.28 -44.32 -1.33
C ALA A 383 20.42 -45.08 -0.62
N ASP A 384 20.17 -46.29 -0.09
CA ASP A 384 21.22 -47.14 0.50
C ASP A 384 22.29 -47.52 -0.52
N SER A 385 21.90 -47.81 -1.77
CA SER A 385 22.82 -48.09 -2.86
C SER A 385 23.71 -46.89 -3.21
N LEU A 386 23.13 -45.69 -3.33
CA LEU A 386 23.85 -44.44 -3.62
C LEU A 386 24.83 -44.08 -2.48
N LEU A 387 24.43 -44.29 -1.22
CA LEU A 387 25.31 -44.08 -0.07
C LEU A 387 26.50 -45.05 -0.06
N ARG A 388 26.33 -46.28 -0.54
CA ARG A 388 27.43 -47.26 -0.66
C ARG A 388 28.35 -46.96 -1.83
N ARG A 389 27.77 -46.62 -2.99
CA ARG A 389 28.47 -46.40 -4.26
C ARG A 389 27.84 -45.22 -4.98
N PRO A 390 28.34 -43.98 -4.78
CA PRO A 390 27.87 -42.84 -5.54
C PRO A 390 28.26 -43.01 -7.01
N PRO A 391 27.46 -42.45 -7.93
CA PRO A 391 27.79 -42.49 -9.36
C PRO A 391 29.12 -41.74 -9.60
N THR A 392 29.98 -42.31 -10.43
CA THR A 392 31.15 -41.61 -10.97
C THR A 392 30.70 -40.75 -12.14
N ARG A 393 31.15 -39.49 -12.18
CA ARG A 393 30.88 -38.57 -13.28
C ARG A 393 31.37 -39.19 -14.59
N ALA A 394 30.49 -39.29 -15.59
CA ALA A 394 30.93 -39.64 -16.93
C ALA A 394 31.83 -38.51 -17.46
N PRO A 395 32.90 -38.81 -18.22
CA PRO A 395 33.65 -37.77 -18.91
C PRO A 395 32.68 -36.94 -19.76
N SER A 396 32.91 -35.62 -19.81
CA SER A 396 32.14 -34.71 -20.65
C SER A 396 32.45 -35.02 -22.11
N ASP A 397 31.64 -35.84 -22.75
CA ASP A 397 31.58 -35.86 -24.21
C ASP A 397 31.04 -34.49 -24.65
N ASP A 398 31.56 -33.92 -25.74
CA ASP A 398 31.09 -32.65 -26.32
C ASP A 398 29.66 -32.82 -26.86
N VAL A 399 28.67 -32.72 -25.97
CA VAL A 399 27.25 -32.77 -26.32
C VAL A 399 26.88 -31.46 -27.03
N PRO A 400 26.34 -31.50 -28.27
CA PRO A 400 25.93 -30.29 -28.96
C PRO A 400 24.78 -29.60 -28.21
N LEU A 401 24.88 -28.29 -28.06
CA LEU A 401 23.84 -27.47 -27.43
C LEU A 401 22.62 -27.35 -28.37
N THR A 402 21.43 -27.66 -27.87
CA THR A 402 20.19 -27.76 -28.65
C THR A 402 19.12 -26.77 -28.22
N ALA A 403 19.15 -26.28 -26.98
CA ALA A 403 18.15 -25.34 -26.44
C ALA A 403 18.74 -24.41 -25.36
N SER A 404 17.97 -23.37 -25.01
CA SER A 404 18.35 -22.37 -24.01
C SER A 404 17.45 -22.47 -22.77
N VAL A 405 18.07 -22.34 -21.59
CA VAL A 405 17.41 -22.15 -20.29
C VAL A 405 17.57 -20.69 -19.90
N VAL A 406 16.47 -20.05 -19.48
CA VAL A 406 16.46 -18.62 -19.18
C VAL A 406 16.35 -18.39 -17.68
N ALA A 407 17.28 -17.62 -17.11
CA ALA A 407 17.22 -17.11 -15.75
C ALA A 407 17.00 -15.58 -15.77
N THR A 408 16.31 -15.05 -14.77
CA THR A 408 16.09 -13.59 -14.62
C THR A 408 16.57 -13.13 -13.26
N PHE A 409 17.40 -12.09 -13.23
CA PHE A 409 18.00 -11.53 -12.03
C PHE A 409 17.73 -10.03 -11.95
N ASN A 410 17.21 -9.56 -10.83
CA ASN A 410 17.00 -8.14 -10.56
C ASN A 410 17.86 -7.70 -9.36
N PRO A 411 19.04 -7.09 -9.60
CA PRO A 411 19.99 -6.69 -8.58
C PRO A 411 19.48 -5.56 -7.67
N TRP A 412 18.53 -4.74 -8.13
CA TRP A 412 17.98 -3.64 -7.33
C TRP A 412 17.28 -4.11 -6.05
N ARG A 413 16.90 -5.39 -5.98
CA ARG A 413 16.31 -6.01 -4.77
C ARG A 413 17.32 -6.31 -3.67
N HIS A 414 18.62 -6.14 -3.93
CA HIS A 414 19.70 -6.57 -3.04
C HIS A 414 20.53 -5.35 -2.58
N GLN A 415 20.88 -5.33 -1.29
CA GLN A 415 21.54 -4.18 -0.65
C GLN A 415 23.01 -4.45 -0.28
N SER A 416 23.47 -5.70 -0.33
CA SER A 416 24.86 -6.09 -0.03
C SER A 416 25.42 -7.08 -1.05
N SER A 417 26.74 -7.17 -1.12
CA SER A 417 27.48 -8.06 -2.02
C SER A 417 27.06 -9.52 -1.84
N GLU A 418 26.95 -9.98 -0.59
CA GLU A 418 26.51 -11.34 -0.28
C GLU A 418 25.07 -11.60 -0.78
N GLN A 419 24.19 -10.60 -0.69
CA GLN A 419 22.81 -10.72 -1.18
C GLN A 419 22.74 -10.73 -2.72
N VAL A 420 23.57 -9.94 -3.40
CA VAL A 420 23.66 -9.94 -4.87
C VAL A 420 24.08 -11.33 -5.37
N TRP A 421 25.15 -11.87 -4.78
CA TRP A 421 25.66 -13.19 -5.14
C TRP A 421 24.67 -14.31 -4.81
N ALA A 422 24.12 -14.31 -3.58
CA ALA A 422 23.13 -15.31 -3.19
C ALA A 422 21.86 -15.21 -4.05
N GLY A 423 21.43 -14.00 -4.40
CA GLY A 423 20.30 -13.73 -5.28
C GLY A 423 20.53 -14.29 -6.69
N LEU A 424 21.67 -13.97 -7.30
CA LEU A 424 22.04 -14.46 -8.63
C LEU A 424 22.15 -16.00 -8.64
N ALA A 425 22.87 -16.58 -7.68
CA ALA A 425 23.03 -18.03 -7.55
C ALA A 425 21.69 -18.75 -7.38
N LYS A 426 20.77 -18.16 -6.61
CA LYS A 426 19.42 -18.69 -6.45
C LYS A 426 18.62 -18.62 -7.75
N CYS A 427 18.61 -17.47 -8.44
CA CYS A 427 17.89 -17.32 -9.71
C CYS A 427 18.38 -18.31 -10.77
N VAL A 428 19.69 -18.57 -10.82
CA VAL A 428 20.27 -19.59 -11.70
C VAL A 428 19.83 -20.99 -11.27
N THR A 429 19.99 -21.34 -9.99
CA THR A 429 19.59 -22.65 -9.45
C THR A 429 18.11 -22.95 -9.73
N ASP A 430 17.21 -22.01 -9.44
CA ASP A 430 15.77 -22.16 -9.67
C ASP A 430 15.46 -22.40 -11.16
N ALA A 431 16.09 -21.64 -12.07
CA ALA A 431 15.90 -21.80 -13.51
C ALA A 431 16.44 -23.14 -14.04
N VAL A 432 17.59 -23.60 -13.53
CA VAL A 432 18.18 -24.90 -13.88
C VAL A 432 17.31 -26.05 -13.36
N GLU A 433 16.86 -25.96 -12.10
CA GLU A 433 15.98 -26.97 -11.49
C GLU A 433 14.66 -27.10 -12.26
N ASP A 434 14.03 -26.00 -12.62
CA ASP A 434 12.77 -26.04 -13.38
C ASP A 434 12.95 -26.67 -14.77
N ALA A 435 14.12 -26.45 -15.41
CA ALA A 435 14.41 -26.99 -16.73
C ALA A 435 14.80 -28.49 -16.71
N LEU A 436 15.65 -28.90 -15.77
CA LEU A 436 16.16 -30.28 -15.68
C LEU A 436 15.27 -31.20 -14.83
N LEU A 437 14.60 -30.65 -13.81
CA LEU A 437 13.98 -31.40 -12.71
C LEU A 437 12.58 -30.82 -12.34
N PRO A 438 11.62 -30.80 -13.27
CA PRO A 438 10.31 -30.19 -13.03
C PRO A 438 9.52 -30.89 -11.92
N ASP A 439 9.71 -32.19 -11.73
CA ASP A 439 8.98 -32.98 -10.73
C ASP A 439 9.74 -33.12 -9.40
N VAL A 440 8.97 -33.27 -8.32
CA VAL A 440 9.50 -33.39 -6.94
C VAL A 440 10.37 -34.63 -6.80
N ASP A 441 9.96 -35.77 -7.39
CA ASP A 441 10.68 -37.03 -7.27
C ASP A 441 12.05 -36.98 -8.01
N GLY A 442 12.12 -36.26 -9.13
CA GLY A 442 13.35 -35.94 -9.86
C GLY A 442 14.30 -35.06 -9.04
N ARG A 443 13.79 -33.96 -8.46
CA ARG A 443 14.56 -33.06 -7.57
C ARG A 443 15.12 -33.78 -6.35
N GLU A 444 14.29 -34.54 -5.63
CA GLU A 444 14.72 -35.32 -4.48
C GLU A 444 15.90 -36.24 -4.84
N ARG A 445 15.80 -36.94 -5.97
CA ARG A 445 16.83 -37.86 -6.44
C ARG A 445 18.13 -37.15 -6.82
N HIS A 446 18.01 -36.04 -7.54
CA HIS A 446 19.15 -35.25 -7.99
C HIS A 446 19.94 -34.70 -6.79
N TRP A 447 19.26 -33.94 -5.92
CA TRP A 447 19.89 -33.33 -4.74
C TRP A 447 20.42 -34.37 -3.77
N PHE A 448 19.70 -35.48 -3.56
CA PHE A 448 20.22 -36.57 -2.74
C PHE A 448 21.53 -37.13 -3.31
N THR A 449 21.57 -37.39 -4.62
CA THR A 449 22.77 -37.92 -5.30
C THR A 449 23.94 -36.94 -5.17
N ARG A 450 23.70 -35.65 -5.43
CA ARG A 450 24.67 -34.56 -5.28
C ARG A 450 25.24 -34.48 -3.86
N ASN A 451 24.34 -34.42 -2.87
CA ASN A 451 24.69 -34.29 -1.46
C ASN A 451 25.43 -35.53 -0.92
N THR A 452 25.27 -36.72 -1.52
CA THR A 452 26.02 -37.91 -1.07
C THR A 452 27.54 -37.75 -1.12
N THR A 453 28.06 -36.87 -1.96
CA THR A 453 29.50 -36.60 -2.08
C THR A 453 30.05 -35.72 -0.95
N ARG A 454 29.17 -34.96 -0.27
CA ARG A 454 29.53 -33.94 0.74
C ARG A 454 29.29 -34.40 2.18
N ILE A 455 28.66 -35.55 2.37
CA ILE A 455 28.25 -36.02 3.71
C ILE A 455 29.04 -37.26 4.13
N ASP A 456 29.10 -37.53 5.45
CA ASP A 456 29.54 -38.83 5.95
C ASP A 456 28.52 -39.92 5.59
N ARG A 457 28.74 -40.52 4.42
CA ARG A 457 27.91 -41.61 3.86
C ARG A 457 27.73 -42.77 4.82
N ARG A 458 28.76 -43.14 5.59
CA ARG A 458 28.69 -44.28 6.51
C ARG A 458 27.81 -43.96 7.72
N HIS A 459 27.91 -42.74 8.24
CA HIS A 459 27.05 -42.28 9.31
C HIS A 459 25.58 -42.21 8.86
N THR A 460 25.31 -41.54 7.74
CA THR A 460 23.94 -41.40 7.18
C THR A 460 23.33 -42.77 6.85
N GLN A 461 24.13 -43.71 6.35
CA GLN A 461 23.68 -45.08 6.13
C GLN A 461 23.27 -45.78 7.43
N ARG A 462 24.05 -45.63 8.52
CA ARG A 462 23.69 -46.21 9.82
C ARG A 462 22.39 -45.63 10.36
N GLU A 463 22.21 -44.31 10.26
CA GLU A 463 20.99 -43.62 10.67
C GLU A 463 19.77 -44.06 9.85
N LEU A 464 19.93 -44.20 8.53
CA LEU A 464 18.90 -44.75 7.66
C LEU A 464 18.46 -46.14 8.15
N TRP A 465 19.41 -47.05 8.38
CA TRP A 465 19.12 -48.40 8.89
C TRP A 465 18.51 -48.41 10.30
N LYS A 466 18.88 -47.48 11.17
CA LYS A 466 18.24 -47.32 12.49
C LYS A 466 16.77 -46.91 12.36
N ARG A 467 16.44 -45.98 11.45
CA ARG A 467 15.09 -45.43 11.30
C ARG A 467 14.14 -46.34 10.50
N ILE A 468 14.65 -47.14 9.58
CA ILE A 468 13.84 -48.14 8.84
C ILE A 468 13.38 -49.26 9.75
N ARG A 469 14.22 -49.69 10.71
CA ARG A 469 13.94 -50.81 11.63
C ARG A 469 12.58 -50.64 12.31
N SER A 470 11.75 -51.66 12.16
CA SER A 470 10.42 -51.68 12.75
C SER A 470 10.49 -51.74 14.28
N PRO A 471 9.66 -50.96 15.02
CA PRO A 471 9.60 -51.05 16.49
C PRO A 471 9.16 -52.43 16.97
N PHE A 472 8.42 -53.19 16.15
CA PHE A 472 8.03 -54.58 16.45
C PHE A 472 9.23 -55.52 16.62
N LEU A 473 10.38 -55.21 16.02
CA LEU A 473 11.62 -55.97 16.25
C LEU A 473 12.11 -55.82 17.69
N ALA A 474 12.07 -54.60 18.24
CA ALA A 474 12.46 -54.37 19.63
C ALA A 474 11.49 -55.05 20.61
N VAL A 475 10.17 -54.99 20.34
CA VAL A 475 9.15 -55.69 21.13
C VAL A 475 9.35 -57.21 21.07
N GLY A 476 9.67 -57.75 19.90
CA GLY A 476 9.94 -59.17 19.73
C GLY A 476 11.21 -59.65 20.44
N VAL A 477 12.30 -58.88 20.37
CA VAL A 477 13.55 -59.18 21.12
C VAL A 477 13.33 -59.08 22.63
N LEU A 478 12.61 -58.07 23.09
CA LEU A 478 12.29 -57.90 24.51
C LEU A 478 11.37 -59.02 25.00
N GLY A 479 10.38 -59.41 24.20
CA GLY A 479 9.53 -60.58 24.46
C GLY A 479 10.32 -61.89 24.50
N LEU A 480 11.33 -62.06 23.64
CA LEU A 480 12.23 -63.22 23.66
C LEU A 480 13.06 -63.23 24.96
N GLY A 481 13.56 -62.07 25.39
CA GLY A 481 14.26 -61.91 26.67
C GLY A 481 13.39 -62.27 27.87
N LEU A 482 12.14 -61.78 27.90
CA LEU A 482 11.15 -62.14 28.92
C LEU A 482 10.80 -63.64 28.89
N ALA A 483 10.73 -64.25 27.72
CA ALA A 483 10.49 -65.69 27.60
C ALA A 483 11.64 -66.52 28.17
N VAL A 484 12.90 -66.10 27.96
CA VAL A 484 14.08 -66.71 28.57
C VAL A 484 14.07 -66.54 30.10
N VAL A 485 13.75 -65.33 30.59
CA VAL A 485 13.63 -65.06 32.03
C VAL A 485 12.51 -65.88 32.67
N ALA A 486 11.36 -66.01 32.02
CA ALA A 486 10.24 -66.81 32.51
C ALA A 486 10.57 -68.30 32.64
N GLN A 487 11.38 -68.83 31.71
CA GLN A 487 11.90 -70.20 31.78
C GLN A 487 12.92 -70.38 32.91
N LEU A 488 13.85 -69.43 33.07
CA LEU A 488 14.81 -69.45 34.18
C LEU A 488 14.11 -69.34 35.55
N ALA A 489 13.01 -68.60 35.63
CA ALA A 489 12.18 -68.43 36.82
C ALA A 489 11.16 -69.57 37.06
N LYS A 490 11.11 -70.59 36.18
CA LYS A 490 10.18 -71.73 36.27
C LYS A 490 8.69 -71.35 36.37
N LEU A 491 8.28 -70.28 35.67
CA LEU A 491 6.88 -69.87 35.64
C LEU A 491 6.03 -70.92 34.87
N PRO A 492 4.76 -71.16 35.27
CA PRO A 492 3.90 -72.20 34.70
C PRO A 492 3.30 -71.76 33.35
N ILE A 493 4.14 -71.35 32.39
CA ILE A 493 3.73 -70.90 31.07
C ILE A 493 4.09 -71.98 30.04
N PRO A 494 3.13 -72.42 29.21
CA PRO A 494 3.38 -73.43 28.18
C PRO A 494 4.42 -72.97 27.14
N LEU A 495 5.40 -73.85 26.86
CA LEU A 495 6.53 -73.61 25.94
C LEU A 495 6.13 -73.05 24.55
N PRO A 496 5.03 -73.51 23.90
CA PRO A 496 4.61 -72.96 22.61
C PRO A 496 4.28 -71.47 22.66
N TRP A 497 3.71 -71.00 23.76
CA TRP A 497 3.35 -69.59 23.93
C TRP A 497 4.57 -68.71 24.18
N LEU A 498 5.56 -69.23 24.89
CA LEU A 498 6.84 -68.55 25.12
C LEU A 498 7.66 -68.35 23.83
N ILE A 499 7.39 -69.14 22.78
CA ILE A 499 8.04 -69.01 21.47
C ILE A 499 7.15 -68.21 20.51
N ALA A 500 5.85 -68.53 20.43
CA ALA A 500 4.94 -67.91 19.47
C ALA A 500 4.69 -66.42 19.74
N VAL A 501 4.56 -66.04 21.01
CA VAL A 501 4.29 -64.64 21.42
C VAL A 501 5.43 -63.69 21.02
N PRO A 502 6.71 -63.99 21.24
CA PRO A 502 7.81 -63.15 20.74
C PRO A 502 8.13 -63.36 19.25
N ALA A 503 7.86 -64.53 18.67
CA ALA A 503 8.12 -64.79 17.25
C ALA A 503 7.20 -63.99 16.32
N ALA A 504 5.93 -63.82 16.66
CA ALA A 504 4.97 -63.05 15.87
C ALA A 504 5.41 -61.58 15.60
N PRO A 505 5.74 -60.76 16.61
CA PRO A 505 6.23 -59.39 16.39
C PRO A 505 7.61 -59.35 15.69
N LEU A 506 8.46 -60.38 15.83
CA LEU A 506 9.70 -60.48 15.05
C LEU A 506 9.42 -60.67 13.55
N VAL A 507 8.55 -61.60 13.19
CA VAL A 507 8.18 -61.86 11.79
C VAL A 507 7.48 -60.65 11.17
N VAL A 508 6.50 -60.08 11.88
CA VAL A 508 5.83 -58.84 11.45
C VAL A 508 6.83 -57.69 11.36
N GLY A 509 7.77 -57.58 12.31
CA GLY A 509 8.83 -56.59 12.32
C GLY A 509 9.77 -56.71 11.12
N LEU A 510 10.17 -57.92 10.73
CA LEU A 510 11.01 -58.19 9.56
C LEU A 510 10.28 -57.85 8.26
N LEU A 511 9.04 -58.32 8.10
CA LEU A 511 8.22 -58.01 6.92
C LEU A 511 7.96 -56.50 6.78
N HIS A 512 7.69 -55.82 7.89
CA HIS A 512 7.50 -54.38 7.90
C HIS A 512 8.79 -53.61 7.55
N THR A 513 9.95 -54.06 8.06
CA THR A 513 11.26 -53.48 7.73
C THR A 513 11.62 -53.70 6.25
N ALA A 514 11.36 -54.90 5.71
CA ALA A 514 11.56 -55.21 4.30
C ALA A 514 10.62 -54.38 3.40
N LYS A 515 9.37 -54.17 3.84
CA LYS A 515 8.42 -53.31 3.13
C LYS A 515 8.95 -51.87 3.03
N ARG A 516 9.38 -51.30 4.16
CA ARG A 516 9.97 -49.95 4.23
C ARG A 516 11.20 -49.83 3.33
N TYR A 517 12.06 -50.83 3.32
CA TYR A 517 13.27 -50.85 2.50
C TYR A 517 12.98 -50.89 0.98
N CYS A 518 12.01 -51.69 0.54
CA CYS A 518 11.75 -51.92 -0.89
C CYS A 518 10.80 -50.90 -1.53
N TRP A 519 9.83 -50.36 -0.79
CA TRP A 519 8.75 -49.54 -1.35
C TRP A 519 8.62 -48.11 -0.80
N ASP A 520 9.10 -47.82 0.41
CA ASP A 520 8.92 -46.50 1.01
C ASP A 520 9.91 -45.44 0.47
N ARG A 521 9.56 -44.16 0.65
CA ARG A 521 10.37 -43.00 0.21
C ARG A 521 11.59 -42.89 1.11
N ALA A 522 12.75 -42.60 0.53
CA ALA A 522 13.94 -42.28 1.31
C ALA A 522 13.74 -41.03 2.18
N SER A 523 13.02 -40.02 1.66
CA SER A 523 12.70 -38.77 2.38
C SER A 523 11.82 -38.96 3.62
N ALA A 524 11.16 -40.10 3.78
CA ALA A 524 10.42 -40.42 5.00
C ALA A 524 11.32 -40.82 6.18
N PHE A 525 12.56 -41.23 5.92
CA PHE A 525 13.48 -41.73 6.94
C PHE A 525 14.73 -40.87 7.10
N LEU A 526 15.08 -40.05 6.13
CA LEU A 526 16.26 -39.19 6.16
C LEU A 526 15.88 -37.72 6.36
N PRO A 527 16.78 -36.86 6.88
CA PRO A 527 16.53 -35.43 6.99
C PRO A 527 16.13 -34.81 5.65
N GLY A 528 15.12 -33.94 5.65
CA GLY A 528 14.59 -33.29 4.44
C GLY A 528 15.63 -32.47 3.67
N GLU A 529 16.61 -31.91 4.39
CA GLU A 529 17.72 -31.14 3.83
C GLU A 529 18.56 -31.93 2.82
N LEU A 530 18.66 -33.26 2.94
CA LEU A 530 19.41 -34.05 1.96
C LEU A 530 18.75 -34.06 0.57
N PHE A 531 17.48 -33.69 0.48
CA PHE A 531 16.66 -33.77 -0.74
C PHE A 531 16.33 -32.40 -1.34
N ALA A 532 16.82 -31.30 -0.77
CA ALA A 532 16.49 -29.95 -1.19
C ALA A 532 17.71 -29.04 -1.22
N GLY A 533 18.01 -28.48 -2.40
CA GLY A 533 18.92 -27.36 -2.64
C GLY A 533 20.36 -27.49 -2.08
N PRO A 534 21.16 -26.43 -2.23
CA PRO A 534 22.44 -26.29 -1.53
C PRO A 534 22.23 -26.34 -0.01
N VAL A 535 22.71 -27.39 0.64
CA VAL A 535 22.56 -27.57 2.09
C VAL A 535 23.43 -26.57 2.84
N SER A 536 22.82 -25.55 3.46
CA SER A 536 23.50 -24.72 4.46
C SER A 536 23.50 -25.47 5.79
N ALA A 537 24.69 -25.73 6.35
CA ALA A 537 24.85 -26.46 7.61
C ALA A 537 24.10 -25.85 8.81
N ALA A 538 23.65 -24.59 8.73
CA ALA A 538 22.89 -23.91 9.78
C ALA A 538 21.43 -24.41 9.93
N ALA A 539 20.88 -25.12 8.95
CA ALA A 539 19.50 -25.63 8.99
C ALA A 539 19.35 -26.97 9.73
N ALA A 540 20.45 -27.71 9.91
CA ALA A 540 20.44 -29.05 10.48
C ALA A 540 20.08 -29.03 11.98
N SER A 541 18.81 -29.28 12.27
CA SER A 541 18.36 -29.52 13.63
C SER A 541 19.07 -30.73 14.27
N ALA A 542 19.54 -30.50 15.50
CA ALA A 542 20.05 -31.42 16.52
C ALA A 542 21.35 -32.24 16.28
N GLN A 543 21.79 -32.55 15.06
CA GLN A 543 23.14 -33.13 14.83
C GLN A 543 23.70 -32.72 13.46
N PRO A 544 24.90 -32.08 13.39
CA PRO A 544 25.45 -31.62 12.12
C PRO A 544 25.86 -32.82 11.26
N VAL A 545 25.30 -32.91 10.06
CA VAL A 545 25.89 -33.72 9.00
C VAL A 545 27.23 -33.08 8.64
N ALA A 546 28.33 -33.69 9.08
CA ALA A 546 29.66 -33.13 8.91
C ALA A 546 30.04 -33.09 7.42
N ASP A 547 30.17 -31.89 6.86
CA ASP A 547 30.82 -31.64 5.57
C ASP A 547 32.35 -31.68 5.78
N PRO A 548 33.10 -32.54 5.05
CA PRO A 548 34.57 -32.57 5.10
C PRO A 548 35.23 -31.22 4.80
N TYR A 549 34.57 -30.34 4.03
CA TYR A 549 35.07 -29.01 3.67
C TYR A 549 34.81 -27.95 4.74
N TYR A 550 34.03 -28.23 5.79
CA TYR A 550 33.76 -27.28 6.87
C TYR A 550 34.99 -26.99 7.76
N ASN A 551 36.05 -27.80 7.66
CA ASN A 551 37.33 -27.48 8.28
C ASN A 551 38.06 -26.33 7.56
N ALA A 552 37.67 -26.00 6.32
CA ALA A 552 37.99 -24.72 5.71
C ALA A 552 36.86 -23.74 6.08
N ARG A 553 37.19 -22.56 6.61
CA ARG A 553 36.23 -21.52 7.01
C ARG A 553 35.49 -20.88 5.81
N SER A 554 35.07 -21.65 4.82
CA SER A 554 34.39 -21.16 3.62
C SER A 554 32.88 -21.09 3.89
N GLY A 555 32.34 -19.87 3.98
CA GLY A 555 30.92 -19.60 4.28
C GLY A 555 29.95 -20.01 3.16
N TYR A 556 28.66 -19.73 3.37
CA TYR A 556 27.52 -20.07 2.48
C TYR A 556 27.74 -19.71 0.99
N LEU A 557 28.48 -18.63 0.73
CA LEU A 557 28.81 -18.16 -0.62
C LEU A 557 29.67 -19.17 -1.41
N TYR A 558 30.61 -19.85 -0.76
CA TYR A 558 31.47 -20.84 -1.41
C TYR A 558 30.67 -22.07 -1.85
N LEU A 559 29.72 -22.52 -1.00
CA LEU A 559 28.82 -23.63 -1.32
C LEU A 559 27.92 -23.28 -2.50
N ALA A 560 27.33 -22.09 -2.49
CA ALA A 560 26.49 -21.61 -3.60
C ALA A 560 27.27 -21.53 -4.93
N GLN A 561 28.53 -21.06 -4.91
CA GLN A 561 29.37 -21.00 -6.10
C GLN A 561 29.71 -22.40 -6.65
N HIS A 562 30.05 -23.34 -5.78
CA HIS A 562 30.36 -24.71 -6.18
C HIS A 562 29.12 -25.45 -6.72
N ASP A 563 27.96 -25.24 -6.11
CA ASP A 563 26.68 -25.80 -6.60
C ASP A 563 26.27 -25.24 -7.95
N VAL A 564 26.36 -23.92 -8.15
CA VAL A 564 26.06 -23.30 -9.45
C VAL A 564 26.99 -23.83 -10.52
N THR A 565 28.30 -23.90 -10.24
CA THR A 565 29.30 -24.45 -11.17
C THR A 565 28.90 -25.83 -11.66
N GLU A 566 28.53 -26.70 -10.74
CA GLU A 566 28.15 -28.07 -11.01
C GLU A 566 26.81 -28.19 -11.76
N LEU A 567 25.82 -27.37 -11.42
CA LEU A 567 24.53 -27.30 -12.12
C LEU A 567 24.68 -26.83 -13.57
N LEU A 568 25.58 -25.89 -13.84
CA LEU A 568 25.88 -25.45 -15.20
C LEU A 568 26.47 -26.58 -16.04
N HIS A 569 27.32 -27.42 -15.46
CA HIS A 569 27.86 -28.58 -16.17
C HIS A 569 26.78 -29.63 -16.45
N ASP A 570 25.82 -29.82 -15.53
CA ASP A 570 24.68 -30.71 -15.78
C ASP A 570 23.82 -30.19 -16.93
N LEU A 571 23.59 -28.88 -17.03
CA LEU A 571 22.90 -28.27 -18.17
C LEU A 571 23.61 -28.59 -19.49
N GLU A 572 24.93 -28.38 -19.53
CA GLU A 572 25.73 -28.64 -20.74
C GLU A 572 25.70 -30.12 -21.15
N GLN A 573 25.76 -31.05 -20.18
CA GLN A 573 25.61 -32.48 -20.44
C GLN A 573 24.24 -32.87 -21.02
N HIS A 574 23.20 -32.07 -20.77
CA HIS A 574 21.88 -32.23 -21.37
C HIS A 574 21.72 -31.45 -22.69
N GLY A 575 22.80 -30.85 -23.22
CA GLY A 575 22.78 -30.04 -24.42
C GLY A 575 22.02 -28.72 -24.23
N LEU A 576 22.02 -28.14 -23.04
CA LEU A 576 21.31 -26.90 -22.70
C LEU A 576 22.30 -25.78 -22.38
N GLN A 577 22.00 -24.56 -22.85
CA GLN A 577 22.78 -23.35 -22.57
C GLN A 577 22.04 -22.43 -21.60
N LEU A 578 22.72 -21.82 -20.64
CA LEU A 578 22.14 -20.81 -19.76
C LEU A 578 22.22 -19.40 -20.38
N VAL A 579 21.10 -18.68 -20.37
CA VAL A 579 20.99 -17.25 -20.68
C VAL A 579 20.43 -16.50 -19.47
N VAL A 580 21.19 -15.56 -18.92
CA VAL A 580 20.83 -14.77 -17.73
C VAL A 580 20.45 -13.35 -18.14
N PHE A 581 19.22 -12.97 -17.84
CA PHE A 581 18.72 -11.60 -18.02
C PHE A 581 18.91 -10.80 -16.73
N VAL A 582 19.60 -9.67 -16.80
CA VAL A 582 19.82 -8.74 -15.68
C VAL A 582 19.17 -7.41 -16.04
N ASP A 583 18.33 -6.87 -15.16
CA ASP A 583 17.60 -5.61 -15.41
C ASP A 583 17.79 -4.62 -14.24
N ASP A 584 17.33 -3.38 -14.36
CA ASP A 584 17.36 -2.35 -13.30
C ASP A 584 18.77 -2.02 -12.74
N LEU A 585 19.85 -2.25 -13.51
CA LEU A 585 21.21 -1.89 -13.11
C LEU A 585 21.38 -0.38 -12.90
N ASP A 586 20.66 0.41 -13.69
CA ASP A 586 20.59 1.88 -13.60
C ASP A 586 19.90 2.37 -12.30
N ARG A 587 19.21 1.49 -11.56
CA ARG A 587 18.58 1.81 -10.26
C ARG A 587 19.41 1.40 -9.06
N CYS A 588 20.48 0.63 -9.28
CA CYS A 588 21.33 0.11 -8.22
C CYS A 588 22.25 1.20 -7.66
N THR A 589 22.78 0.99 -6.46
CA THR A 589 23.86 1.86 -5.96
C THR A 589 25.14 1.61 -6.77
N PRO A 590 26.11 2.57 -6.81
CA PRO A 590 27.39 2.36 -7.45
C PRO A 590 28.11 1.07 -7.01
N LYS A 591 28.08 0.80 -5.69
CA LYS A 591 28.66 -0.40 -5.10
C LYS A 591 27.98 -1.67 -5.61
N THR A 592 26.65 -1.75 -5.52
CA THR A 592 25.87 -2.90 -6.00
C THR A 592 26.10 -3.13 -7.50
N THR A 593 26.18 -2.06 -8.29
CA THR A 593 26.44 -2.15 -9.74
C THR A 593 27.80 -2.80 -10.02
N ALA A 594 28.85 -2.39 -9.32
CA ALA A 594 30.18 -2.98 -9.43
C ALA A 594 30.19 -4.47 -9.04
N GLU A 595 29.52 -4.83 -7.94
CA GLU A 595 29.42 -6.21 -7.45
C GLU A 595 28.71 -7.14 -8.44
N VAL A 596 27.69 -6.65 -9.15
CA VAL A 596 27.03 -7.43 -10.22
C VAL A 596 28.00 -7.69 -11.37
N PHE A 597 28.80 -6.70 -11.76
CA PHE A 597 29.79 -6.89 -12.82
C PHE A 597 30.93 -7.83 -12.42
N GLU A 598 31.40 -7.74 -11.16
CA GLU A 598 32.33 -8.73 -10.61
C GLU A 598 31.74 -10.14 -10.67
N ALA A 599 30.46 -10.29 -10.34
CA ALA A 599 29.78 -11.57 -10.45
C ALA A 599 29.71 -12.09 -11.88
N ILE A 600 29.30 -11.26 -12.84
CA ILE A 600 29.25 -11.60 -14.27
C ILE A 600 30.64 -12.04 -14.76
N ASN A 601 31.71 -11.33 -14.40
CA ASN A 601 33.07 -11.67 -14.82
C ASN A 601 33.51 -13.07 -14.39
N VAL A 602 33.07 -13.56 -13.24
CA VAL A 602 33.35 -14.94 -12.80
C VAL A 602 32.73 -15.95 -13.78
N PHE A 603 31.48 -15.73 -14.22
CA PHE A 603 30.79 -16.57 -15.21
C PHE A 603 31.38 -16.52 -16.61
N LEU A 604 32.12 -15.46 -16.94
CA LEU A 604 32.81 -15.33 -18.23
C LEU A 604 34.20 -15.97 -18.22
N SER A 605 34.67 -16.50 -17.09
CA SER A 605 35.95 -17.20 -17.01
C SER A 605 35.92 -18.56 -17.74
N GLU A 606 37.07 -19.03 -18.20
CA GLU A 606 37.21 -20.33 -18.89
C GLU A 606 36.85 -21.55 -18.01
N SER A 607 36.64 -21.34 -16.71
CA SER A 607 36.33 -22.40 -15.75
C SER A 607 34.86 -22.80 -15.71
N LEU A 608 33.96 -22.01 -16.30
CA LEU A 608 32.53 -22.24 -16.27
C LEU A 608 31.95 -22.55 -17.67
N PRO A 609 30.93 -23.43 -17.74
CA PRO A 609 30.19 -23.65 -18.98
C PRO A 609 29.62 -22.36 -19.55
N ARG A 610 29.56 -22.28 -20.88
CA ARG A 610 29.23 -21.03 -21.60
C ARG A 610 27.90 -20.44 -21.14
N THR A 611 27.97 -19.33 -20.43
CA THR A 611 26.82 -18.56 -19.93
C THR A 611 26.70 -17.24 -20.68
N ARG A 612 25.50 -16.92 -21.19
CA ARG A 612 25.23 -15.65 -21.86
C ARG A 612 24.50 -14.69 -20.94
N PHE A 613 24.83 -13.41 -21.01
CA PHE A 613 24.21 -12.34 -20.24
C PHE A 613 23.54 -11.32 -21.15
N VAL A 614 22.31 -10.95 -20.79
CA VAL A 614 21.55 -9.87 -21.41
C VAL A 614 21.30 -8.81 -20.35
N LEU A 615 21.88 -7.62 -20.49
CA LEU A 615 21.80 -6.56 -19.48
C LEU A 615 20.94 -5.39 -19.95
N GLY A 616 19.87 -5.06 -19.21
CA GLY A 616 19.14 -3.81 -19.36
C GLY A 616 19.82 -2.69 -18.57
N LEU A 617 20.31 -1.66 -19.24
CA LEU A 617 21.00 -0.56 -18.57
C LEU A 617 20.88 0.80 -19.27
N ASP A 618 21.08 1.86 -18.51
CA ASP A 618 21.46 3.17 -19.04
C ASP A 618 22.99 3.28 -18.98
N PRO A 619 23.69 3.34 -20.13
CA PRO A 619 25.15 3.30 -20.15
C PRO A 619 25.78 4.52 -19.49
N VAL A 620 25.12 5.69 -19.51
CA VAL A 620 25.64 6.91 -18.87
C VAL A 620 25.63 6.74 -17.35
N VAL A 621 24.48 6.31 -16.82
CA VAL A 621 24.31 6.11 -15.36
C VAL A 621 25.24 5.01 -14.87
N VAL A 622 25.25 3.86 -15.57
CA VAL A 622 26.05 2.71 -15.17
C VAL A 622 27.56 2.98 -15.29
N ALA A 623 28.03 3.68 -16.33
CA ALA A 623 29.43 4.11 -16.39
C ALA A 623 29.80 5.00 -15.21
N SER A 624 28.94 5.97 -14.85
CA SER A 624 29.17 6.84 -13.68
C SER A 624 29.18 6.07 -12.35
N HIS A 625 28.38 5.01 -12.24
CA HIS A 625 28.38 4.10 -11.10
C HIS A 625 29.72 3.35 -10.99
N VAL A 626 30.22 2.83 -12.10
CA VAL A 626 31.52 2.15 -12.17
C VAL A 626 32.65 3.12 -11.80
N ASP A 627 32.68 4.32 -12.36
CA ASP A 627 33.67 5.36 -12.01
C ASP A 627 33.66 5.68 -10.51
N ARG A 628 32.46 5.79 -9.93
CA ARG A 628 32.30 6.12 -8.51
C ARG A 628 32.69 4.98 -7.58
N ALA A 629 32.46 3.74 -8.00
CA ALA A 629 32.79 2.52 -7.25
C ALA A 629 34.30 2.27 -7.27
N TYR A 630 34.95 2.50 -8.42
CA TYR A 630 36.39 2.31 -8.64
C TYR A 630 37.15 3.63 -8.67
N ARG A 631 36.80 4.56 -7.78
CA ARG A 631 37.37 5.93 -7.77
C ARG A 631 38.90 5.93 -7.61
N GLU A 632 39.43 4.99 -6.84
CA GLU A 632 40.87 4.80 -6.63
C GLU A 632 41.61 4.33 -7.90
N LEU A 633 40.91 3.66 -8.83
CA LEU A 633 41.46 3.31 -10.15
C LEU A 633 41.37 4.47 -11.13
N ALA A 634 40.38 5.37 -10.98
CA ALA A 634 40.29 6.59 -11.78
C ALA A 634 41.43 7.57 -11.45
N ASP A 635 41.89 7.59 -10.20
CA ASP A 635 43.03 8.40 -9.75
C ASP A 635 44.40 7.82 -10.20
N ALA A 636 44.44 6.57 -10.66
CA ALA A 636 45.67 5.83 -10.97
C ALA A 636 46.16 5.96 -12.43
N GLU A 637 45.74 6.99 -13.19
CA GLU A 637 46.02 7.14 -14.63
C GLU A 637 45.72 5.87 -15.45
N VAL A 638 44.66 5.12 -15.08
CA VAL A 638 44.21 3.99 -15.91
C VAL A 638 43.82 4.53 -17.28
N VAL A 639 44.53 4.06 -18.31
CA VAL A 639 44.38 4.50 -19.71
C VAL A 639 42.93 4.31 -20.16
N ALA A 640 42.16 5.40 -20.11
CA ALA A 640 40.90 5.49 -20.82
C ALA A 640 41.20 5.40 -22.32
N HIS A 641 40.35 4.69 -23.07
CA HIS A 641 40.45 4.77 -24.52
C HIS A 641 40.30 6.24 -24.95
N PRO A 642 41.06 6.74 -25.95
CA PRO A 642 41.00 8.16 -26.36
C PRO A 642 39.61 8.70 -26.71
N ASP A 643 38.67 7.80 -27.02
CA ASP A 643 37.29 8.12 -27.44
C ASP A 643 36.26 7.88 -26.33
N ASP A 644 36.68 7.39 -25.15
CA ASP A 644 35.81 7.17 -24.00
C ASP A 644 35.81 8.39 -23.07
N PRO A 645 34.63 8.85 -22.60
CA PRO A 645 34.56 10.00 -21.72
C PRO A 645 35.00 9.69 -20.27
N SER A 646 35.06 8.42 -19.86
CA SER A 646 35.56 8.01 -18.54
C SER A 646 36.06 6.56 -18.50
N PRO A 647 36.83 6.16 -17.47
CA PRO A 647 37.25 4.77 -17.27
C PRO A 647 36.09 3.76 -17.22
N GLY A 648 34.95 4.15 -16.66
CA GLY A 648 33.72 3.36 -16.61
C GLY A 648 33.16 3.04 -18.00
N TRP A 649 33.29 3.96 -18.95
CA TRP A 649 32.94 3.69 -20.36
C TRP A 649 33.90 2.69 -21.00
N THR A 650 35.21 2.83 -20.74
CA THR A 650 36.21 1.85 -21.20
C THR A 650 35.97 0.47 -20.59
N PHE A 651 35.52 0.40 -19.34
CA PHE A 651 35.11 -0.86 -18.70
C PHE A 651 33.91 -1.49 -19.41
N LEU A 652 32.83 -0.74 -19.62
CA LEU A 652 31.64 -1.25 -20.32
C LEU A 652 31.99 -1.71 -21.74
N ARG A 653 32.82 -0.97 -22.47
CA ARG A 653 33.28 -1.34 -23.81
C ARG A 653 34.04 -2.67 -23.86
N LYS A 654 34.82 -2.98 -22.81
CA LYS A 654 35.56 -4.26 -22.72
C LYS A 654 34.66 -5.43 -22.37
N LEU A 655 33.62 -5.20 -21.56
CA LEU A 655 32.71 -6.23 -21.11
C LEU A 655 31.61 -6.54 -22.14
N VAL A 656 31.05 -5.50 -22.76
CA VAL A 656 29.90 -5.58 -23.66
C VAL A 656 30.35 -5.92 -25.07
N GLN A 657 29.88 -7.05 -25.60
CA GLN A 657 30.22 -7.49 -26.95
C GLN A 657 29.24 -6.95 -28.00
N LEU A 658 27.97 -6.79 -27.63
CA LEU A 658 26.94 -6.24 -28.53
C LEU A 658 26.02 -5.25 -27.80
N PRO A 659 26.18 -3.93 -28.03
CA PRO A 659 25.26 -2.92 -27.53
C PRO A 659 24.05 -2.74 -28.45
N ILE A 660 22.86 -2.93 -27.90
CA ILE A 660 21.58 -2.70 -28.57
C ILE A 660 20.99 -1.41 -28.04
N ARG A 661 20.91 -0.38 -28.88
CA ARG A 661 20.21 0.85 -28.53
C ARG A 661 18.74 0.75 -28.89
N LEU A 662 17.87 1.08 -27.94
CA LEU A 662 16.45 1.17 -28.22
C LEU A 662 16.18 2.29 -29.25
N PRO A 663 15.33 2.05 -30.27
CA PRO A 663 14.93 3.09 -31.18
C PRO A 663 14.13 4.16 -30.43
N ARG A 664 14.26 5.42 -30.86
CA ARG A 664 13.42 6.53 -30.39
C ARG A 664 11.98 6.29 -30.86
N THR A 665 11.00 6.69 -30.05
CA THR A 665 9.61 6.68 -30.51
C THR A 665 9.43 7.69 -31.64
N THR A 666 8.54 7.35 -32.57
CA THR A 666 8.10 8.17 -33.69
C THR A 666 6.72 8.75 -33.40
N ALA A 667 6.24 9.71 -34.21
CA ALA A 667 4.88 10.22 -34.06
C ALA A 667 3.80 9.13 -34.20
N ASP A 668 4.04 8.10 -35.02
CA ASP A 668 3.13 6.97 -35.18
C ASP A 668 3.09 6.08 -33.93
N ASP A 669 4.19 6.02 -33.18
CA ASP A 669 4.25 5.31 -31.89
C ASP A 669 3.40 6.01 -30.83
N VAL A 670 3.43 7.35 -30.77
CA VAL A 670 2.59 8.15 -29.85
C VAL A 670 1.10 7.86 -30.10
N THR A 671 0.68 7.78 -31.36
CA THR A 671 -0.71 7.45 -31.72
C THR A 671 -1.09 6.06 -31.21
N ARG A 672 -0.23 5.05 -31.44
CA ARG A 672 -0.48 3.67 -30.98
C ARG A 672 -0.52 3.55 -29.46
N VAL A 673 0.39 4.23 -28.77
CA VAL A 673 0.44 4.29 -27.29
C VAL A 673 -0.86 4.92 -26.77
N LEU A 674 -1.26 6.08 -27.30
CA LEU A 674 -2.49 6.74 -26.89
C LEU A 674 -3.75 5.89 -27.19
N ASP A 675 -3.84 5.24 -28.35
CA ASP A 675 -4.96 4.35 -28.70
C ASP A 675 -5.03 3.12 -27.78
N SER A 676 -3.87 2.53 -27.47
CA SER A 676 -3.78 1.44 -26.50
C SER A 676 -4.21 1.87 -25.10
N HIS A 677 -3.85 3.08 -24.67
CA HIS A 677 -4.12 3.58 -23.31
C HIS A 677 -5.54 4.12 -23.09
N LEU A 678 -6.12 4.83 -24.08
CA LEU A 678 -7.42 5.52 -23.91
C LEU A 678 -8.53 4.91 -24.79
N GLY A 679 -8.17 4.02 -25.72
CA GLY A 679 -9.06 3.48 -26.76
C GLY A 679 -9.14 4.38 -27.99
N PRO A 680 -9.97 4.01 -28.99
CA PRO A 680 -10.11 4.74 -30.23
C PRO A 680 -10.73 6.13 -30.02
N VAL A 681 -10.33 7.08 -30.87
CA VAL A 681 -10.88 8.44 -30.88
C VAL A 681 -12.38 8.38 -31.20
N HIS A 682 -13.17 9.07 -30.38
CA HIS A 682 -14.57 9.29 -30.63
C HIS A 682 -14.76 10.67 -31.26
N HIS A 683 -15.20 10.69 -32.50
CA HIS A 683 -15.71 11.91 -33.13
C HIS A 683 -17.16 12.09 -32.67
N PRO A 684 -17.51 13.16 -31.94
CA PRO A 684 -18.91 13.47 -31.72
C PRO A 684 -19.56 13.65 -33.10
N GLY A 685 -20.51 12.76 -33.44
CA GLY A 685 -21.25 12.87 -34.69
C GLY A 685 -22.01 14.19 -34.75
N PRO A 686 -22.34 14.71 -35.96
CA PRO A 686 -23.21 15.87 -36.07
C PRO A 686 -24.52 15.55 -35.35
N THR A 687 -24.89 16.38 -34.39
CA THR A 687 -26.16 16.27 -33.66
C THR A 687 -27.31 16.52 -34.64
N THR A 688 -27.82 15.45 -35.25
CA THR A 688 -29.10 15.50 -35.95
C THR A 688 -30.19 15.69 -34.90
N PRO A 689 -31.02 16.75 -34.95
CA PRO A 689 -32.12 16.90 -34.03
C PRO A 689 -33.18 15.86 -34.38
N THR A 690 -33.23 14.75 -33.64
CA THR A 690 -34.31 13.77 -33.75
C THR A 690 -35.57 14.35 -33.13
N ALA A 691 -36.34 15.04 -33.98
CA ALA A 691 -37.76 15.19 -33.79
C ALA A 691 -38.44 13.80 -33.79
N ASN A 692 -39.44 13.66 -32.92
CA ASN A 692 -40.41 12.56 -32.82
C ASN A 692 -39.98 11.28 -32.08
N ALA A 693 -40.11 11.32 -30.74
CA ALA A 693 -40.68 10.20 -30.01
C ALA A 693 -41.92 10.71 -29.24
N ARG A 694 -43.09 10.14 -29.55
CA ARG A 694 -44.39 10.47 -28.95
C ARG A 694 -44.39 10.23 -27.43
N PRO A 695 -45.04 11.08 -26.62
CA PRO A 695 -45.25 10.80 -25.21
C PRO A 695 -46.48 9.91 -25.02
N ALA A 696 -46.37 8.86 -24.21
CA ALA A 696 -47.52 8.16 -23.67
C ALA A 696 -48.09 8.97 -22.49
N THR A 697 -49.35 9.34 -22.61
CA THR A 697 -50.17 10.12 -21.67
C THR A 697 -50.59 9.34 -20.42
N ALA A 698 -50.50 9.97 -19.24
CA ALA A 698 -51.57 10.06 -18.23
C ALA A 698 -51.16 11.02 -17.08
N THR A 699 -51.52 12.32 -17.18
CA THR A 699 -52.52 13.05 -16.36
C THR A 699 -52.33 13.07 -14.83
N ALA A 700 -51.99 14.24 -14.26
CA ALA A 700 -52.91 15.07 -13.46
C ALA A 700 -52.25 16.40 -12.95
N ALA A 701 -52.88 17.52 -13.32
CA ALA A 701 -53.07 18.82 -12.63
C ALA A 701 -51.91 19.67 -12.02
N VAL A 702 -52.10 20.99 -12.18
CA VAL A 702 -51.25 22.23 -12.11
C VAL A 702 -51.39 22.86 -10.68
N PRO A 703 -50.54 23.79 -10.13
CA PRO A 703 -49.99 24.98 -10.81
C PRO A 703 -48.59 25.51 -10.43
N ALA A 704 -48.27 26.59 -11.15
CA ALA A 704 -47.00 27.25 -11.35
C ALA A 704 -46.42 28.05 -10.16
N THR A 705 -45.15 28.40 -10.37
CA THR A 705 -44.36 29.52 -9.80
C THR A 705 -43.53 29.15 -8.58
N ILE A 706 -42.20 29.14 -8.74
CA ILE A 706 -41.24 29.98 -8.02
C ILE A 706 -39.87 29.75 -8.66
N SER A 707 -39.21 30.84 -9.06
CA SER A 707 -37.79 30.91 -9.36
C SER A 707 -37.00 30.33 -8.19
N ALA A 708 -36.28 29.24 -8.42
CA ALA A 708 -35.28 28.73 -7.50
C ALA A 708 -33.90 28.95 -8.13
N GLU A 709 -33.04 29.66 -7.42
CA GLU A 709 -31.61 29.71 -7.66
C GLU A 709 -31.03 28.28 -7.80
N PRO A 710 -29.92 28.10 -8.54
CA PRO A 710 -29.31 26.79 -8.69
C PRO A 710 -28.79 26.32 -7.33
N GLY A 711 -29.54 25.43 -6.67
CA GLY A 711 -29.06 24.68 -5.51
C GLY A 711 -27.84 23.82 -5.87
N PRO A 712 -26.99 23.48 -4.89
CA PRO A 712 -25.76 22.73 -5.14
C PRO A 712 -26.09 21.41 -5.83
N ALA A 713 -25.43 21.17 -6.97
CA ALA A 713 -25.66 20.00 -7.81
C ALA A 713 -25.46 18.72 -6.99
N ARG A 714 -26.48 17.87 -6.98
CA ARG A 714 -26.42 16.56 -6.33
C ARG A 714 -25.32 15.73 -7.00
N PRO A 715 -24.39 15.11 -6.25
CA PRO A 715 -23.30 14.35 -6.87
C PRO A 715 -23.85 13.19 -7.71
N LEU A 716 -23.36 13.12 -8.96
CA LEU A 716 -23.73 12.05 -9.90
C LEU A 716 -23.21 10.70 -9.39
N PRO A 717 -23.94 9.60 -9.59
CA PRO A 717 -23.48 8.27 -9.20
C PRO A 717 -22.17 7.90 -9.92
N ARG A 718 -21.23 7.24 -9.22
CA ARG A 718 -19.87 6.87 -9.71
C ARG A 718 -19.80 6.30 -11.14
N PRO A 719 -20.75 5.45 -11.62
CA PRO A 719 -20.73 4.96 -13.00
C PRO A 719 -20.93 6.06 -14.06
N ALA A 720 -21.68 7.12 -13.75
CA ALA A 720 -21.94 8.23 -14.66
C ALA A 720 -20.73 9.18 -14.78
N VAL A 721 -19.98 9.38 -13.68
CA VAL A 721 -18.75 10.16 -13.67
C VAL A 721 -17.66 9.48 -14.51
N GLU A 722 -17.49 8.17 -14.34
CA GLU A 722 -16.53 7.41 -15.14
C GLU A 722 -16.91 7.44 -16.63
N ALA A 723 -18.20 7.31 -16.98
CA ALA A 723 -18.63 7.42 -18.38
C ALA A 723 -18.32 8.81 -18.99
N ALA A 724 -18.51 9.89 -18.24
CA ALA A 724 -18.22 11.25 -18.68
C ALA A 724 -16.71 11.50 -18.85
N VAL A 725 -15.89 11.06 -17.90
CA VAL A 725 -14.41 11.14 -17.98
C VAL A 725 -13.92 10.40 -19.22
N VAL A 726 -14.47 9.22 -19.49
CA VAL A 726 -14.08 8.38 -20.62
C VAL A 726 -14.47 8.99 -21.97
N ALA A 727 -15.57 9.74 -22.02
CA ALA A 727 -15.95 10.48 -23.22
C ALA A 727 -14.91 11.58 -23.53
N ILE A 728 -14.39 12.27 -22.52
CA ILE A 728 -13.34 13.29 -22.66
C ILE A 728 -12.02 12.65 -23.05
N GLU A 729 -11.67 11.51 -22.44
CA GLU A 729 -10.46 10.75 -22.78
C GLU A 729 -10.37 10.39 -24.26
N ARG A 730 -11.53 10.18 -24.89
CA ARG A 730 -11.65 9.80 -26.30
C ARG A 730 -12.00 10.96 -27.21
N HIS A 731 -12.19 12.17 -26.69
CA HIS A 731 -12.61 13.32 -27.48
C HIS A 731 -11.53 13.76 -28.47
N ALA A 732 -11.90 14.00 -29.73
CA ALA A 732 -10.95 14.31 -30.81
C ALA A 732 -10.00 15.48 -30.49
N ASP A 733 -10.51 16.59 -29.95
CA ASP A 733 -9.67 17.76 -29.65
C ASP A 733 -8.68 17.51 -28.51
N VAL A 734 -9.10 16.80 -27.45
CA VAL A 734 -8.24 16.42 -26.32
C VAL A 734 -7.15 15.48 -26.81
N ARG A 735 -7.51 14.54 -27.68
CA ARG A 735 -6.59 13.57 -28.30
C ARG A 735 -5.58 14.25 -29.21
N ALA A 736 -6.00 15.19 -30.04
CA ALA A 736 -5.10 15.98 -30.88
C ALA A 736 -4.15 16.83 -30.04
N TYR A 737 -4.65 17.42 -28.94
CA TYR A 737 -3.82 18.20 -28.02
C TYR A 737 -2.79 17.34 -27.30
N LEU A 738 -3.19 16.19 -26.73
CA LEU A 738 -2.29 15.20 -26.13
C LEU A 738 -1.21 14.74 -27.10
N HIS A 739 -1.59 14.36 -28.32
CA HIS A 739 -0.64 13.93 -29.35
C HIS A 739 0.39 15.03 -29.66
N ARG A 740 -0.07 16.28 -29.85
CA ARG A 740 0.81 17.42 -30.11
C ARG A 740 1.79 17.65 -28.96
N ARG A 741 1.31 17.65 -27.71
CA ARG A 741 2.15 17.86 -26.52
C ARG A 741 3.18 16.75 -26.32
N LEU A 742 2.79 15.49 -26.53
CA LEU A 742 3.71 14.34 -26.44
C LEU A 742 4.78 14.37 -27.56
N THR A 743 4.39 14.74 -28.79
CA THR A 743 5.34 14.84 -29.91
C THR A 743 6.33 16.01 -29.72
N ALA A 744 5.91 17.07 -29.01
CA ALA A 744 6.75 18.24 -28.73
C ALA A 744 7.75 18.04 -27.56
N GLN A 745 7.77 16.87 -26.91
CA GLN A 745 8.73 16.59 -25.85
C GLN A 745 10.15 16.43 -26.40
N PRO A 746 11.18 16.96 -25.70
CA PRO A 746 12.57 16.87 -26.14
C PRO A 746 13.12 15.45 -26.09
N GLU A 747 12.66 14.62 -25.14
CA GLU A 747 13.02 13.20 -25.01
C GLU A 747 11.78 12.31 -25.21
N GLN A 748 11.52 11.93 -26.45
CA GLN A 748 10.39 11.04 -26.75
C GLN A 748 10.66 9.63 -26.19
N SER A 749 10.00 9.30 -25.08
CA SER A 749 10.01 7.98 -24.48
C SER A 749 8.61 7.57 -24.02
N ILE A 750 8.30 6.27 -24.19
CA ILE A 750 7.04 5.66 -23.74
C ILE A 750 6.72 5.99 -22.28
N ARG A 751 7.74 6.15 -21.46
CA ARG A 751 7.56 6.41 -20.04
C ARG A 751 7.22 7.86 -19.72
N GLU A 752 7.76 8.83 -20.44
CA GLU A 752 7.30 10.22 -20.32
C GLU A 752 5.87 10.36 -20.82
N GLU A 753 5.54 9.69 -21.93
CA GLU A 753 4.19 9.60 -22.46
C GLU A 753 3.22 9.00 -21.43
N LYS A 754 3.54 7.84 -20.86
CA LYS A 754 2.73 7.19 -19.80
C LYS A 754 2.60 8.06 -18.55
N ARG A 755 3.69 8.68 -18.09
CA ARG A 755 3.68 9.54 -16.91
C ARG A 755 2.72 10.71 -17.09
N LEU A 756 2.83 11.40 -18.22
CA LEU A 756 1.97 12.54 -18.53
C LEU A 756 0.52 12.10 -18.61
N VAL A 757 0.21 11.03 -19.35
CA VAL A 757 -1.16 10.52 -19.49
C VAL A 757 -1.74 10.07 -18.15
N ASN A 758 -0.98 9.39 -17.30
CA ASN A 758 -1.44 8.96 -15.98
C ASN A 758 -1.70 10.13 -15.04
N VAL A 759 -0.80 11.12 -14.98
CA VAL A 759 -0.97 12.33 -14.16
C VAL A 759 -2.16 13.14 -14.65
N TRP A 760 -2.33 13.25 -15.97
CA TRP A 760 -3.49 13.90 -16.56
C TRP A 760 -4.80 13.17 -16.23
N GLN A 761 -4.87 11.84 -16.39
CA GLN A 761 -6.03 11.02 -16.03
C GLN A 761 -6.37 11.12 -14.54
N PHE A 762 -5.35 11.26 -13.68
CA PHE A 762 -5.52 11.51 -12.27
C PHE A 762 -6.17 12.88 -12.04
N TYR A 763 -5.62 13.96 -12.60
CA TYR A 763 -6.20 15.30 -12.46
C TYR A 763 -7.62 15.40 -13.02
N LEU A 764 -7.89 14.73 -14.14
CA LEU A 764 -9.22 14.67 -14.76
C LEU A 764 -10.25 13.99 -13.85
N ARG A 765 -9.84 12.98 -13.07
CA ARG A 765 -10.71 12.24 -12.13
C ARG A 765 -10.83 12.91 -10.76
N VAL A 766 -9.78 13.60 -10.30
CA VAL A 766 -9.79 14.38 -9.05
C VAL A 766 -10.72 15.58 -9.19
N LEU A 767 -10.73 16.25 -10.35
CA LEU A 767 -11.66 17.34 -10.64
C LEU A 767 -13.00 16.80 -11.16
N VAL A 768 -13.78 16.17 -10.29
CA VAL A 768 -15.15 15.74 -10.63
C VAL A 768 -15.98 16.97 -11.02
N GLY A 769 -16.38 17.04 -12.29
CA GLY A 769 -17.25 18.10 -12.81
C GLY A 769 -16.80 18.73 -14.13
N THR A 770 -15.61 18.39 -14.64
CA THR A 770 -15.14 18.94 -15.91
C THR A 770 -15.61 18.05 -17.07
N THR A 771 -16.78 18.33 -17.65
CA THR A 771 -17.13 17.86 -19.01
C THR A 771 -16.58 18.79 -20.10
N ASP A 772 -15.80 19.80 -19.67
CA ASP A 772 -15.23 20.81 -20.53
C ASP A 772 -13.92 20.33 -21.17
N VAL A 773 -13.96 20.15 -22.48
CA VAL A 773 -12.82 19.80 -23.34
C VAL A 773 -11.67 20.79 -23.18
N ARG A 774 -11.96 22.10 -23.03
CA ARG A 774 -10.92 23.12 -22.90
C ARG A 774 -10.17 22.98 -21.58
N GLN A 775 -10.92 22.79 -20.49
CA GLN A 775 -10.32 22.52 -19.18
C GLN A 775 -9.51 21.22 -19.17
N ALA A 776 -9.98 20.17 -19.85
CA ALA A 776 -9.24 18.93 -20.01
C ALA A 776 -7.90 19.13 -20.76
N CYS A 777 -7.85 19.99 -21.78
CA CYS A 777 -6.59 20.38 -22.44
C CYS A 777 -5.66 21.19 -21.52
N HIS A 778 -6.19 22.08 -20.69
CA HIS A 778 -5.38 22.79 -19.68
C HIS A 778 -4.77 21.80 -18.67
N LEU A 779 -5.51 20.77 -18.26
CA LEU A 779 -4.99 19.69 -17.41
C LEU A 779 -3.84 18.91 -18.06
N VAL A 780 -3.83 18.75 -19.39
CA VAL A 780 -2.69 18.14 -20.11
C VAL A 780 -1.43 18.98 -19.91
N THR A 781 -1.56 20.30 -20.02
CA THR A 781 -0.45 21.25 -19.82
C THR A 781 0.07 21.19 -18.38
N ILE A 782 -0.84 21.11 -17.39
CA ILE A 782 -0.47 20.95 -15.97
C ILE A 782 0.23 19.62 -15.74
N ALA A 783 -0.26 18.53 -16.34
CA ALA A 783 0.38 17.23 -16.26
C ALA A 783 1.81 17.28 -16.84
N GLU A 784 2.02 17.95 -17.99
CA GLU A 784 3.34 18.15 -18.57
C GLU A 784 4.28 18.96 -17.65
N LEU A 785 3.79 20.05 -17.05
CA LEU A 785 4.59 20.84 -16.10
C LEU A 785 5.10 19.99 -14.93
N VAL A 786 4.22 19.13 -14.40
CA VAL A 786 4.50 18.27 -13.24
C VAL A 786 5.44 17.12 -13.60
N THR A 787 5.30 16.52 -14.78
CA THR A 787 6.10 15.37 -15.20
C THR A 787 7.45 15.75 -15.80
N ARG A 788 7.54 16.89 -16.51
CA ARG A 788 8.78 17.37 -17.14
C ARG A 788 9.73 18.04 -16.16
N TRP A 789 9.21 18.74 -15.15
CA TRP A 789 10.04 19.43 -14.14
C TRP A 789 9.71 19.08 -12.69
N PRO A 790 9.83 17.79 -12.29
CA PRO A 790 9.50 17.34 -10.94
C PRO A 790 10.33 18.05 -9.85
N ALA A 791 11.61 18.30 -10.11
CA ALA A 791 12.50 19.00 -9.17
C ALA A 791 12.10 20.48 -8.93
N HIS A 792 11.38 21.09 -9.88
CA HIS A 792 10.98 22.50 -9.81
C HIS A 792 9.51 22.69 -9.41
N GLN A 793 8.80 21.64 -9.00
CA GLN A 793 7.38 21.74 -8.63
C GLN A 793 7.11 22.80 -7.55
N HIS A 794 7.97 22.89 -6.53
CA HIS A 794 7.86 23.89 -5.47
C HIS A 794 7.98 25.34 -6.01
N VAL A 795 8.87 25.57 -6.97
CA VAL A 795 9.05 26.87 -7.64
C VAL A 795 7.84 27.18 -8.52
N LEU A 796 7.43 26.22 -9.35
CA LEU A 796 6.30 26.38 -10.26
C LEU A 796 5.01 26.65 -9.48
N ARG A 797 4.71 25.89 -8.42
CA ARG A 797 3.52 26.13 -7.57
C ARG A 797 3.42 27.56 -7.06
N LYS A 798 4.55 28.16 -6.67
CA LYS A 798 4.60 29.52 -6.10
C LYS A 798 4.61 30.63 -7.16
N HIS A 799 5.20 30.38 -8.32
CA HIS A 799 5.53 31.42 -9.29
C HIS A 799 4.86 31.25 -10.68
N LEU A 800 4.08 30.20 -10.92
CA LEU A 800 3.46 29.92 -12.23
C LEU A 800 2.59 31.08 -12.74
N THR A 801 1.83 31.76 -11.87
CA THR A 801 1.05 32.94 -12.26
C THR A 801 1.93 34.06 -12.79
N ALA A 802 3.07 34.33 -12.13
CA ALA A 802 4.00 35.35 -12.56
C ALA A 802 4.68 34.97 -13.90
N PHE A 803 4.96 33.69 -14.13
CA PHE A 803 5.45 33.21 -15.41
C PHE A 803 4.40 33.34 -16.52
N ALA A 804 3.14 32.99 -16.24
CA ALA A 804 2.04 33.11 -17.18
C ALA A 804 1.78 34.56 -17.63
N GLU A 805 1.94 35.53 -16.72
CA GLU A 805 1.80 36.96 -17.04
C GLU A 805 3.01 37.51 -17.81
N ALA A 806 4.20 36.95 -17.59
CA ALA A 806 5.45 37.43 -18.16
C ALA A 806 5.85 36.78 -19.49
N GLN A 807 5.15 35.75 -19.96
CA GLN A 807 5.56 34.93 -21.11
C GLN A 807 5.81 35.72 -22.42
N ASP A 808 5.09 36.82 -22.62
CA ASP A 808 5.14 37.63 -23.84
C ASP A 808 6.13 38.81 -23.75
N ASP A 809 6.69 39.07 -22.57
CA ASP A 809 7.62 40.19 -22.31
C ASP A 809 8.99 39.67 -21.83
N ASP A 810 10.05 39.93 -22.59
CA ASP A 810 11.40 39.46 -22.29
C ASP A 810 11.97 39.99 -20.96
N LEU A 811 11.67 41.25 -20.62
CA LEU A 811 12.16 41.87 -19.40
C LEU A 811 11.41 41.34 -18.19
N ALA A 812 10.08 41.24 -18.30
CA ALA A 812 9.24 40.65 -17.26
C ALA A 812 9.61 39.17 -17.04
N TRP A 813 9.87 38.41 -18.12
CA TRP A 813 10.28 37.01 -18.06
C TRP A 813 11.61 36.84 -17.34
N GLY A 814 12.64 37.61 -17.72
CA GLY A 814 13.94 37.58 -17.06
C GLY A 814 13.85 37.89 -15.56
N THR A 815 13.00 38.86 -15.20
CA THR A 815 12.75 39.23 -13.80
C THR A 815 12.04 38.12 -13.03
N ALA A 816 11.03 37.48 -13.64
CA ALA A 816 10.31 36.37 -13.04
C ALA A 816 11.22 35.15 -12.80
N VAL A 817 12.04 34.79 -13.79
CA VAL A 817 13.03 33.70 -13.70
C VAL A 817 14.05 33.95 -12.59
N ALA A 818 14.59 35.18 -12.51
CA ALA A 818 15.54 35.56 -11.48
C ALA A 818 14.91 35.50 -10.07
N ARG A 819 13.68 36.00 -9.90
CA ARG A 819 12.94 35.98 -8.62
C ARG A 819 12.60 34.55 -8.18
N ALA A 820 12.27 33.68 -9.13
CA ALA A 820 11.93 32.29 -8.88
C ALA A 820 13.16 31.41 -8.61
N GLY A 821 14.38 31.89 -8.89
CA GLY A 821 15.63 31.15 -8.70
C GLY A 821 15.79 29.96 -9.66
N LEU A 822 15.19 30.00 -10.84
CA LEU A 822 15.28 28.92 -11.83
C LEU A 822 16.66 28.98 -12.53
N LYS A 823 17.64 28.22 -12.02
CA LYS A 823 19.05 28.31 -12.44
C LYS A 823 19.39 27.64 -13.79
N HIS A 824 18.52 26.77 -14.31
CA HIS A 824 18.74 26.08 -15.59
C HIS A 824 18.18 26.90 -16.76
N ALA A 825 19.06 27.45 -17.60
CA ALA A 825 18.67 28.29 -18.74
C ALA A 825 17.78 27.56 -19.76
N GLY A 826 18.02 26.26 -20.00
CA GLY A 826 17.18 25.44 -20.89
C GLY A 826 15.76 25.22 -20.33
N ALA A 827 15.63 24.95 -19.03
CA ALA A 827 14.32 24.74 -18.40
C ALA A 827 13.46 26.01 -18.42
N ALA A 828 14.06 27.19 -18.27
CA ALA A 828 13.34 28.46 -18.38
C ALA A 828 12.88 28.73 -19.82
N ALA A 829 13.71 28.44 -20.83
CA ALA A 829 13.34 28.61 -22.23
C ALA A 829 12.18 27.68 -22.63
N ASP A 830 12.30 26.39 -22.30
CA ASP A 830 11.29 25.37 -22.57
C ASP A 830 9.95 25.66 -21.87
N LEU A 831 10.01 26.13 -20.62
CA LEU A 831 8.81 26.53 -19.87
C LEU A 831 8.11 27.72 -20.55
N ARG A 832 8.88 28.69 -21.05
CA ARG A 832 8.33 29.86 -21.75
C ARG A 832 7.62 29.44 -23.04
N GLU A 833 8.22 28.53 -23.80
CA GLU A 833 7.66 28.01 -25.03
C GLU A 833 6.35 27.22 -24.76
N LEU A 834 6.34 26.39 -23.73
CA LEU A 834 5.14 25.67 -23.29
C LEU A 834 3.99 26.63 -22.96
N LEU A 835 4.26 27.68 -22.17
CA LEU A 835 3.23 28.63 -21.76
C LEU A 835 2.67 29.42 -22.96
N ARG A 836 3.52 29.77 -23.94
CA ARG A 836 3.09 30.43 -25.19
C ARG A 836 2.19 29.56 -26.07
N ASP A 837 2.29 28.23 -25.99
CA ASP A 837 1.46 27.29 -26.76
C ASP A 837 0.10 26.98 -26.08
N CYS A 838 -0.22 27.65 -24.97
CA CYS A 838 -1.47 27.43 -24.21
C CYS A 838 -2.07 28.73 -23.67
N ASP A 839 -3.28 28.66 -23.11
CA ASP A 839 -3.83 29.75 -22.28
C ASP A 839 -3.16 29.73 -20.90
N ALA A 840 -1.98 30.34 -20.81
CA ALA A 840 -1.15 30.31 -19.61
C ALA A 840 -1.85 30.85 -18.35
N ARG A 841 -2.75 31.83 -18.50
CA ARG A 841 -3.52 32.39 -17.38
C ARG A 841 -4.55 31.39 -16.87
N ALA A 842 -5.29 30.74 -17.77
CA ALA A 842 -6.25 29.71 -17.39
C ALA A 842 -5.55 28.47 -16.79
N VAL A 843 -4.39 28.08 -17.34
CA VAL A 843 -3.55 27.01 -16.80
C VAL A 843 -3.05 27.36 -15.39
N ALA A 844 -2.53 28.56 -15.16
CA ALA A 844 -2.06 28.99 -13.84
C ALA A 844 -3.20 29.06 -12.81
N ALA A 845 -4.37 29.56 -13.20
CA ALA A 845 -5.55 29.62 -12.33
C ALA A 845 -6.04 28.20 -11.97
N LEU A 846 -6.05 27.27 -12.92
CA LEU A 846 -6.42 25.88 -12.69
C LEU A 846 -5.39 25.15 -11.83
N ALA A 847 -4.10 25.38 -12.07
CA ALA A 847 -3.01 24.82 -11.28
C ALA A 847 -3.10 25.23 -9.81
N LYS A 848 -3.43 26.49 -9.50
CA LYS A 848 -3.62 26.97 -8.10
C LYS A 848 -4.75 26.24 -7.35
N ARG A 849 -5.72 25.67 -8.07
CA ARG A 849 -6.82 24.88 -7.45
C ARG A 849 -6.39 23.43 -7.17
N LEU A 850 -5.33 22.94 -7.80
CA LEU A 850 -4.87 21.55 -7.79
C LEU A 850 -3.58 21.33 -7.00
N LEU A 851 -2.66 22.29 -7.09
CA LEU A 851 -1.36 22.33 -6.43
C LEU A 851 -1.47 23.23 -5.21
#